data_AF-A0A1C0VR16-F1
#
_entry.id   AF-A0A1C0VR16-F1
#
_cell.length_a   1.000
_cell.length_b   1.000
_cell.length_c   1.000
_cell.angle_alpha   90.00
_cell.angle_beta   90.00
_cell.angle_gamma   90.00
#
_symmetry.space_group_name_H-M   'P 1'
#
loop_
_entity.id
_entity.type
_entity.pdbx_description
1 polymer ?
#
loop_
_entity_poly.entity_id
_entity_poly.type
_entity_poly.pdbx_seq_one_letter_code
_entity_poly.pdbx_strand_id
1 'polypeptide(L)'
;MRWIRYVAIALVNAFGVVVSIVWVAVPHTLAQSSPTSTIQTYQLREATQTARRRSQPQASLSELYKLRDRLKSDLKKLSKNNDITLFPEPWKEEIKRQQSENLMQNLQTVEAQILLEEQAKNTWNQATKLAKQAVDIGKIPGRDIAKWERSQNLWQAAIETLRQIPPTSFLTNQAIEKTIEYQGYVAVANYELQVARSIEENKKREEIEKPPKANIVQTTNIAPQNIQPVSLTPPAGFSFLGDTNRDSIVDEQDELGREQWSLSNGALILFNNNDDDRKGIADWQDRKVNGDRDIQDLAPISLKLSEKFANSQIFITADSAAIPHINVFQKTADGWQIVNISGQEPLVFDRDIILGVEAKQFRDRNWNGTVILKATAVKNGKEIASDKIKMGVSPWILSPNTAPVKEIHVSDRGVANSEFISQIKQAIEPTGVKIEISNDDKVWLQESQEIGYAQFPDKSGIRQINVSLKQPNEKNPKPLLKRDLGSFEISQPRTLDNLNQWVDSYGNLEVTPPLPKYPMGRVYYGNSGTATLNPEVVDFIKNQGIQGLPIDIDTSWLLIRNVDEIISFIPNNSGQPLLMIVSPAAGVKMLQELAAKGYNNAIINRDLSTQTTVETALKNKSLIQHNLYLQAEKINPLLEKLKTEFQLTNDRIIQVPAMFGYSGYAWWPNMVNSVAVNGQLLVSNPRGAIIEGEDYTQGKFRQLVAPTGINVNFLDDKYYQELKGNTHSATNTVRQGEVNPFWKNLPK
;
A
#
# COMPACT_ATOMS: atom_id res chain seq x y z
N MET A 1 45.49 -35.41 -3.27
CA MET A 1 45.10 -34.54 -2.12
C MET A 1 43.70 -34.03 -2.39
N ARG A 2 42.70 -34.33 -1.54
CA ARG A 2 41.34 -33.79 -1.68
C ARG A 2 41.18 -32.61 -0.73
N TRP A 3 40.73 -31.48 -1.25
CA TRP A 3 40.51 -30.26 -0.47
C TRP A 3 39.14 -30.34 0.22
N ILE A 4 39.12 -30.27 1.55
CA ILE A 4 37.89 -30.15 2.33
C ILE A 4 37.47 -28.67 2.32
N ARG A 5 36.23 -28.38 1.90
CA ARG A 5 35.65 -27.04 2.04
C ARG A 5 35.04 -26.88 3.43
N TYR A 6 35.39 -25.77 4.08
CA TYR A 6 34.83 -25.35 5.36
C TYR A 6 33.95 -24.12 5.15
N VAL A 7 32.84 -24.03 5.88
CA VAL A 7 31.96 -22.85 5.92
C VAL A 7 32.07 -22.22 7.30
N ALA A 8 32.33 -20.91 7.33
CA ALA A 8 32.27 -20.11 8.56
C ALA A 8 30.82 -19.80 8.93
N ILE A 9 30.43 -20.13 10.15
CA ILE A 9 29.11 -19.83 10.70
C ILE A 9 29.30 -18.89 11.89
N ALA A 10 28.81 -17.66 11.76
CA ALA A 10 28.78 -16.69 12.84
C ALA A 10 27.60 -16.99 13.78
N LEU A 11 27.89 -17.18 15.07
CA LEU A 11 26.87 -17.30 16.11
C LEU A 11 26.57 -15.92 16.67
N VAL A 12 25.29 -15.54 16.62
CA VAL A 12 24.80 -14.20 16.89
C VAL A 12 23.84 -14.23 18.07
N ASN A 13 23.93 -13.26 18.99
CA ASN A 13 22.99 -13.17 20.12
C ASN A 13 21.64 -12.53 19.71
N ALA A 14 20.69 -12.48 20.65
CA ALA A 14 19.35 -11.94 20.44
C ALA A 14 19.28 -10.45 20.03
N PHE A 15 20.42 -9.74 20.04
CA PHE A 15 20.55 -8.33 19.62
C PHE A 15 21.37 -8.15 18.33
N GLY A 16 21.66 -9.24 17.60
CA GLY A 16 22.37 -9.15 16.31
C GLY A 16 23.89 -9.02 16.41
N VAL A 17 24.48 -9.15 17.61
CA VAL A 17 25.95 -9.08 17.79
C VAL A 17 26.57 -10.47 17.64
N VAL A 18 27.57 -10.59 16.75
CA VAL A 18 28.34 -11.84 16.55
C VAL A 18 29.22 -12.11 17.77
N VAL A 19 29.02 -13.26 18.40
CA VAL A 19 29.70 -13.66 19.65
C VAL A 19 30.83 -14.66 19.39
N SER A 20 30.76 -15.43 18.29
CA SER A 20 31.83 -16.32 17.84
C SER A 20 31.63 -16.74 16.37
N ILE A 21 32.66 -17.31 15.74
CA ILE A 21 32.59 -17.89 14.39
C ILE A 21 33.17 -19.31 14.44
N VAL A 22 32.43 -20.29 13.92
CA VAL A 22 32.82 -21.72 13.89
C VAL A 22 32.91 -22.19 12.44
N TRP A 23 33.97 -22.94 12.10
CA TRP A 23 34.19 -23.48 10.76
C TRP A 23 33.76 -24.94 10.68
N VAL A 24 32.81 -25.26 9.79
CA VAL A 24 32.24 -26.60 9.65
C VAL A 24 32.51 -27.17 8.27
N ALA A 25 32.98 -28.42 8.21
CA ALA A 25 33.22 -29.16 6.96
C ALA A 25 31.96 -29.92 6.49
N VAL A 26 31.71 -29.95 5.18
CA VAL A 26 30.49 -30.57 4.60
C VAL A 26 30.86 -31.74 3.66
N PRO A 27 30.34 -32.96 3.89
CA PRO A 27 30.45 -34.10 2.95
C PRO A 27 29.24 -34.23 2.00
N HIS A 28 29.42 -34.93 0.87
CA HIS A 28 28.38 -35.20 -0.13
C HIS A 28 27.70 -36.58 0.08
N THR A 29 26.35 -36.64 0.04
CA THR A 29 25.42 -37.70 -0.52
C THR A 29 25.77 -39.22 -0.48
N LEU A 30 24.87 -40.20 -0.26
CA LEU A 30 23.39 -40.27 -0.07
C LEU A 30 22.93 -41.70 0.37
N ALA A 31 21.62 -41.84 0.71
CA ALA A 31 20.72 -43.03 0.60
C ALA A 31 20.81 -44.31 1.52
N GLN A 32 19.60 -44.69 1.99
CA GLN A 32 18.99 -46.04 2.24
C GLN A 32 19.17 -46.93 3.53
N SER A 33 17.98 -47.30 4.07
CA SER A 33 17.52 -48.51 4.80
C SER A 33 18.11 -49.05 6.13
N SER A 34 17.21 -49.18 7.12
CA SER A 34 17.21 -50.03 8.34
C SER A 34 17.19 -51.55 8.02
N PRO A 35 17.53 -52.52 8.92
CA PRO A 35 17.07 -52.57 10.33
C PRO A 35 17.93 -53.29 11.42
N THR A 36 17.33 -53.35 12.62
CA THR A 36 17.57 -54.29 13.76
C THR A 36 18.72 -54.04 14.74
N SER A 37 18.56 -54.64 15.92
CA SER A 37 19.05 -54.16 17.23
C SER A 37 20.03 -55.10 17.93
N THR A 38 21.11 -54.56 18.55
CA THR A 38 21.39 -54.87 19.98
C THR A 38 22.31 -53.84 20.67
N ILE A 39 21.99 -53.65 21.95
CA ILE A 39 22.71 -53.06 23.08
C ILE A 39 24.26 -53.17 23.00
N GLN A 40 25.02 -52.09 23.22
CA GLN A 40 25.60 -51.72 24.55
C GLN A 40 26.44 -50.43 24.48
N THR A 41 26.15 -49.44 25.34
CA THR A 41 26.94 -48.21 25.48
C THR A 41 27.48 -48.05 26.90
N TYR A 42 28.80 -47.98 27.03
CA TYR A 42 29.50 -47.20 28.05
C TYR A 42 30.39 -46.23 27.26
N GLN A 43 30.04 -44.96 27.16
CA GLN A 43 30.08 -43.89 28.17
C GLN A 43 31.22 -42.94 27.81
N LEU A 44 30.86 -41.72 27.44
CA LEU A 44 31.39 -40.50 28.06
C LEU A 44 30.33 -39.40 27.90
N ARG A 45 30.15 -38.62 28.96
CA ARG A 45 29.25 -37.44 29.01
C ARG A 45 29.85 -36.35 28.08
N GLU A 46 29.12 -35.32 27.61
CA GLU A 46 28.07 -34.57 28.30
C GLU A 46 27.21 -33.72 27.31
N ALA A 47 26.02 -33.30 27.77
CA ALA A 47 25.24 -32.14 27.34
C ALA A 47 25.15 -31.73 25.83
N THR A 48 24.09 -32.16 25.13
CA THR A 48 22.97 -31.28 24.70
C THR A 48 21.87 -32.07 23.97
N GLN A 49 20.65 -32.08 24.51
CA GLN A 49 19.46 -32.63 23.84
C GLN A 49 18.42 -31.53 23.63
N THR A 50 18.21 -31.11 22.37
CA THR A 50 16.98 -30.40 21.96
C THR A 50 16.65 -30.53 20.46
N ALA A 51 16.74 -31.74 19.88
CA ALA A 51 16.05 -32.04 18.61
C ALA A 51 15.97 -33.55 18.27
N ARG A 52 15.02 -34.29 18.86
CA ARG A 52 14.43 -35.51 18.25
C ARG A 52 13.20 -36.02 19.03
N ARG A 53 12.15 -35.19 19.14
CA ARG A 53 10.82 -35.70 19.47
C ARG A 53 10.29 -36.52 18.29
N ARG A 54 10.53 -37.84 18.32
CA ARG A 54 9.52 -38.78 17.79
C ARG A 54 8.19 -38.45 18.46
N SER A 55 7.08 -38.65 17.76
CA SER A 55 5.72 -38.54 18.28
C SER A 55 5.46 -39.59 19.36
N GLN A 56 5.91 -39.31 20.59
CA GLN A 56 5.29 -39.87 21.78
C GLN A 56 3.92 -39.20 21.98
N PRO A 57 2.93 -39.89 22.56
CA PRO A 57 1.72 -39.22 23.02
C PRO A 57 2.09 -38.04 23.92
N GLN A 58 1.44 -36.89 23.77
CA GLN A 58 1.54 -35.83 24.78
C GLN A 58 1.05 -36.43 26.11
N ALA A 59 1.95 -36.57 27.08
CA ALA A 59 1.59 -37.07 28.40
C ALA A 59 0.53 -36.13 28.99
N SER A 60 -0.59 -36.68 29.44
CA SER A 60 -1.61 -35.91 30.14
C SER A 60 -1.16 -35.59 31.58
N LEU A 61 -1.74 -34.57 32.20
CA LEU A 61 -1.59 -34.32 33.65
C LEU A 61 -1.88 -35.56 34.50
N SER A 62 -2.81 -36.43 34.04
CA SER A 62 -3.12 -37.71 34.71
C SER A 62 -1.97 -38.73 34.66
N GLU A 63 -1.16 -38.70 33.60
CA GLU A 63 0.01 -39.56 33.43
C GLU A 63 1.21 -39.03 34.20
N LEU A 64 1.35 -37.70 34.33
CA LEU A 64 2.36 -37.10 35.21
C LEU A 64 2.14 -37.52 36.67
N TYR A 65 0.91 -37.50 37.21
CA TYR A 65 0.66 -38.00 38.57
C TYR A 65 1.03 -39.49 38.71
N LYS A 66 0.63 -40.35 37.76
CA LYS A 66 0.99 -41.78 37.75
C LYS A 66 2.51 -41.99 37.71
N LEU A 67 3.24 -41.15 36.98
CA LEU A 67 4.69 -41.18 36.89
C LEU A 67 5.34 -40.73 38.21
N ARG A 68 4.88 -39.62 38.80
CA ARG A 68 5.30 -39.14 40.13
C ARG A 68 5.15 -40.22 41.21
N ASP A 69 3.99 -40.87 41.25
CA ASP A 69 3.69 -41.86 42.28
C ASP A 69 4.50 -43.15 42.09
N ARG A 70 4.81 -43.52 40.83
CA ARG A 70 5.78 -44.58 40.52
C ARG A 70 7.19 -44.23 41.00
N LEU A 71 7.69 -43.04 40.66
CA LEU A 71 9.02 -42.56 41.07
C LEU A 71 9.15 -42.53 42.61
N LYS A 72 8.12 -42.08 43.34
CA LYS A 72 8.07 -42.15 44.81
C LYS A 72 8.08 -43.58 45.35
N SER A 73 7.41 -44.51 44.67
CA SER A 73 7.42 -45.94 45.03
C SER A 73 8.80 -46.56 44.85
N ASP A 74 9.47 -46.28 43.72
CA ASP A 74 10.77 -46.86 43.40
C ASP A 74 11.88 -46.29 44.31
N LEU A 75 11.85 -44.98 44.61
CA LEU A 75 12.72 -44.36 45.62
C LEU A 75 12.55 -45.04 47.01
N LYS A 76 11.33 -45.39 47.40
CA LYS A 76 11.01 -46.09 48.65
C LYS A 76 11.43 -47.57 48.66
N LYS A 77 11.63 -48.20 47.50
CA LYS A 77 12.21 -49.56 47.39
C LYS A 77 13.72 -49.50 47.55
N LEU A 78 14.38 -48.54 46.88
CA LEU A 78 15.83 -48.32 47.01
C LEU A 78 16.26 -48.07 48.46
N SER A 79 15.48 -47.30 49.23
CA SER A 79 15.79 -47.04 50.65
C SER A 79 15.52 -48.21 51.61
N LYS A 80 14.97 -49.33 51.13
CA LYS A 80 14.71 -50.55 51.95
C LYS A 80 15.72 -51.67 51.75
N ASN A 81 16.47 -51.68 50.64
CA ASN A 81 17.41 -52.77 50.32
C ASN A 81 18.79 -52.55 50.98
N ASN A 82 18.83 -52.74 52.30
CA ASN A 82 20.06 -52.81 53.10
C ASN A 82 20.48 -54.28 53.29
N ASP A 83 21.11 -54.89 52.28
CA ASP A 83 21.78 -56.19 52.44
C ASP A 83 23.02 -56.04 53.33
N ILE A 84 22.90 -56.51 54.58
CA ILE A 84 24.04 -56.61 55.50
C ILE A 84 24.93 -57.76 55.01
N THR A 85 26.02 -57.40 54.33
CA THR A 85 27.04 -58.33 53.82
C THR A 85 28.35 -58.14 54.57
N LEU A 86 29.02 -59.25 54.94
CA LEU A 86 30.23 -59.22 55.80
C LEU A 86 31.46 -58.55 55.15
N PHE A 87 31.40 -58.21 53.86
CA PHE A 87 32.45 -57.50 53.14
C PHE A 87 31.80 -56.34 52.36
N PRO A 88 31.94 -55.08 52.81
CA PRO A 88 31.33 -53.94 52.13
C PRO A 88 32.04 -53.64 50.81
N GLU A 89 31.29 -53.62 49.70
CA GLU A 89 31.77 -53.23 48.37
C GLU A 89 31.40 -51.77 48.08
N PRO A 90 32.32 -50.79 48.19
CA PRO A 90 31.97 -49.36 48.20
C PRO A 90 31.29 -48.87 46.91
N TRP A 91 31.60 -49.52 45.79
CA TRP A 91 31.04 -49.21 44.48
C TRP A 91 29.54 -49.52 44.34
N LYS A 92 28.99 -50.45 45.13
CA LYS A 92 27.55 -50.75 45.15
C LYS A 92 26.74 -49.61 45.76
N GLU A 93 27.23 -49.02 46.85
CA GLU A 93 26.59 -47.88 47.50
C GLU A 93 26.70 -46.60 46.67
N GLU A 94 27.81 -46.40 45.96
CA GLU A 94 27.95 -45.32 44.96
C GLU A 94 26.91 -45.44 43.84
N ILE A 95 26.70 -46.65 43.29
CA ILE A 95 25.66 -46.89 42.26
C ILE A 95 24.25 -46.65 42.83
N LYS A 96 23.94 -47.13 44.05
CA LYS A 96 22.66 -46.83 44.71
C LYS A 96 22.45 -45.34 44.91
N ARG A 97 23.49 -44.60 45.33
CA ARG A 97 23.42 -43.14 45.51
C ARG A 97 23.11 -42.45 44.18
N GLN A 98 23.84 -42.77 43.13
CA GLN A 98 23.58 -42.23 41.78
C GLN A 98 22.18 -42.59 41.26
N GLN A 99 21.68 -43.80 41.51
CA GLN A 99 20.30 -44.18 41.14
C GLN A 99 19.25 -43.38 41.93
N SER A 100 19.46 -43.17 43.23
CA SER A 100 18.61 -42.35 44.08
C SER A 100 18.61 -40.87 43.65
N GLU A 101 19.77 -40.30 43.36
CA GLU A 101 19.94 -38.93 42.85
C GLU A 101 19.20 -38.74 41.52
N ASN A 102 19.37 -39.66 40.55
CA ASN A 102 18.66 -39.62 39.27
C ASN A 102 17.13 -39.74 39.43
N LEU A 103 16.65 -40.63 40.33
CA LEU A 103 15.21 -40.76 40.60
C LEU A 103 14.64 -39.51 41.29
N MET A 104 15.41 -38.88 42.18
CA MET A 104 15.02 -37.63 42.83
C MET A 104 14.94 -36.46 41.83
N GLN A 105 15.92 -36.31 40.94
CA GLN A 105 15.90 -35.29 39.88
C GLN A 105 14.72 -35.50 38.90
N ASN A 106 14.47 -36.74 38.49
CA ASN A 106 13.31 -37.09 37.67
C ASN A 106 12.00 -36.77 38.40
N LEU A 107 11.90 -37.07 39.70
CA LEU A 107 10.73 -36.75 40.51
C LEU A 107 10.50 -35.24 40.59
N GLN A 108 11.53 -34.46 40.89
CA GLN A 108 11.46 -32.99 40.92
C GLN A 108 11.03 -32.39 39.57
N THR A 109 11.55 -32.92 38.46
CA THR A 109 11.16 -32.48 37.10
C THR A 109 9.69 -32.79 36.81
N VAL A 110 9.21 -33.98 37.20
CA VAL A 110 7.81 -34.35 37.04
C VAL A 110 6.90 -33.51 37.94
N GLU A 111 7.28 -33.23 39.18
CA GLU A 111 6.51 -32.38 40.09
C GLU A 111 6.46 -30.91 39.63
N ALA A 112 7.54 -30.38 39.04
CA ALA A 112 7.55 -29.07 38.41
C ALA A 112 6.64 -29.00 37.17
N GLN A 113 6.63 -30.03 36.31
CA GLN A 113 5.72 -30.07 35.16
C GLN A 113 4.26 -30.21 35.62
N ILE A 114 3.97 -30.98 36.68
CA ILE A 114 2.61 -31.07 37.26
C ILE A 114 2.11 -29.69 37.66
N LEU A 115 2.91 -28.90 38.39
CA LEU A 115 2.54 -27.55 38.82
C LEU A 115 2.24 -26.64 37.60
N LEU A 116 3.06 -26.72 36.56
CA LEU A 116 2.89 -25.96 35.32
C LEU A 116 1.57 -26.31 34.60
N GLU A 117 1.25 -27.60 34.47
CA GLU A 117 0.01 -28.04 33.81
C GLU A 117 -1.24 -27.78 34.67
N GLU A 118 -1.13 -27.85 36.00
CA GLU A 118 -2.18 -27.40 36.93
C GLU A 118 -2.48 -25.91 36.75
N GLN A 119 -1.44 -25.06 36.69
CA GLN A 119 -1.59 -23.63 36.43
C GLN A 119 -2.20 -23.36 35.05
N ALA A 120 -1.66 -23.98 33.98
CA ALA A 120 -2.18 -23.83 32.62
C ALA A 120 -3.67 -24.23 32.51
N LYS A 121 -4.07 -25.31 33.20
CA LYS A 121 -5.47 -25.76 33.26
C LYS A 121 -6.36 -24.77 34.02
N ASN A 122 -5.87 -24.13 35.08
CA ASN A 122 -6.61 -23.10 35.80
C ASN A 122 -6.81 -21.85 34.92
N THR A 123 -5.76 -21.40 34.23
CA THR A 123 -5.82 -20.30 33.25
C THR A 123 -6.81 -20.61 32.12
N TRP A 124 -6.79 -21.83 31.57
CA TRP A 124 -7.76 -22.29 30.57
C TRP A 124 -9.21 -22.19 31.07
N ASN A 125 -9.48 -22.64 32.29
CA ASN A 125 -10.80 -22.59 32.90
C ASN A 125 -11.29 -21.15 33.11
N GLN A 126 -10.38 -20.25 33.50
CA GLN A 126 -10.68 -18.82 33.66
C GLN A 126 -11.04 -18.16 32.32
N ALA A 127 -10.26 -18.41 31.25
CA ALA A 127 -10.57 -17.92 29.91
C ALA A 127 -11.93 -18.45 29.42
N THR A 128 -12.19 -19.74 29.60
CA THR A 128 -13.46 -20.39 29.24
C THR A 128 -14.65 -19.77 29.98
N LYS A 129 -14.46 -19.36 31.24
CA LYS A 129 -15.50 -18.67 32.04
C LYS A 129 -15.81 -17.28 31.49
N LEU A 130 -14.80 -16.49 31.13
CA LEU A 130 -14.95 -15.17 30.53
C LEU A 130 -15.65 -15.25 29.16
N ALA A 131 -15.21 -16.18 28.31
CA ALA A 131 -15.85 -16.49 27.03
C ALA A 131 -17.32 -16.88 27.20
N LYS A 132 -17.65 -17.74 28.17
CA LYS A 132 -19.05 -18.11 28.45
C LYS A 132 -19.90 -16.90 28.84
N GLN A 133 -19.37 -15.98 29.65
CA GLN A 133 -20.07 -14.73 30.00
C GLN A 133 -20.32 -13.85 28.77
N ALA A 134 -19.35 -13.75 27.85
CA ALA A 134 -19.50 -13.01 26.61
C ALA A 134 -20.55 -13.65 25.67
N VAL A 135 -20.53 -14.98 25.53
CA VAL A 135 -21.55 -15.75 24.80
C VAL A 135 -22.95 -15.54 25.39
N ASP A 136 -23.09 -15.56 26.71
CA ASP A 136 -24.39 -15.42 27.37
C ASP A 136 -24.98 -14.00 27.22
N ILE A 137 -24.14 -12.97 26.99
CA ILE A 137 -24.60 -11.65 26.52
C ILE A 137 -25.10 -11.74 25.07
N GLY A 138 -24.32 -12.33 24.16
CA GLY A 138 -24.65 -12.44 22.73
C GLY A 138 -25.87 -13.33 22.40
N LYS A 139 -26.33 -14.16 23.36
CA LYS A 139 -27.57 -14.96 23.23
C LYS A 139 -28.85 -14.15 23.42
N ILE A 140 -28.79 -12.96 24.02
CA ILE A 140 -29.97 -12.16 24.34
C ILE A 140 -30.23 -11.22 23.15
N PRO A 141 -31.34 -11.35 22.40
CA PRO A 141 -31.62 -10.46 21.28
C PRO A 141 -31.82 -9.02 21.79
N GLY A 142 -30.93 -8.10 21.42
CA GLY A 142 -30.98 -6.73 21.94
C GLY A 142 -29.99 -5.76 21.29
N ARG A 143 -30.47 -4.57 20.94
CA ARG A 143 -29.73 -3.48 20.28
C ARG A 143 -29.12 -2.53 21.31
N ASP A 144 -28.34 -3.07 22.24
CA ASP A 144 -27.84 -2.36 23.43
C ASP A 144 -26.32 -2.20 23.38
N ILE A 145 -25.87 -0.97 23.13
CA ILE A 145 -24.46 -0.61 22.94
C ILE A 145 -23.61 -1.05 24.15
N ALA A 146 -24.10 -0.80 25.38
CA ALA A 146 -23.37 -1.13 26.60
C ALA A 146 -23.23 -2.65 26.82
N LYS A 147 -24.17 -3.45 26.31
CA LYS A 147 -24.06 -4.92 26.31
C LYS A 147 -23.03 -5.41 25.29
N TRP A 148 -23.03 -4.88 24.07
CA TRP A 148 -22.07 -5.30 23.04
C TRP A 148 -20.63 -4.90 23.38
N GLU A 149 -20.42 -3.70 23.94
CA GLU A 149 -19.14 -3.25 24.49
C GLU A 149 -18.67 -4.14 25.65
N ARG A 150 -19.58 -4.54 26.56
CA ARG A 150 -19.26 -5.51 27.62
C ARG A 150 -18.91 -6.90 27.06
N SER A 151 -19.57 -7.35 25.99
CA SER A 151 -19.27 -8.63 25.32
C SER A 151 -17.88 -8.60 24.67
N GLN A 152 -17.57 -7.54 23.93
CA GLN A 152 -16.24 -7.27 23.36
C GLN A 152 -15.14 -7.35 24.41
N ASN A 153 -15.29 -6.63 25.53
CA ASN A 153 -14.31 -6.60 26.62
C ASN A 153 -14.11 -7.98 27.28
N LEU A 154 -15.18 -8.76 27.45
CA LEU A 154 -15.08 -10.12 28.00
C LEU A 154 -14.38 -11.09 27.04
N TRP A 155 -14.57 -10.95 25.72
CA TRP A 155 -13.85 -11.73 24.72
C TRP A 155 -12.35 -11.39 24.68
N GLN A 156 -12.01 -10.09 24.76
CA GLN A 156 -10.61 -9.65 24.83
C GLN A 156 -9.92 -10.18 26.09
N ALA A 157 -10.56 -10.05 27.27
CA ALA A 157 -10.04 -10.60 28.51
C ALA A 157 -9.87 -12.14 28.47
N ALA A 158 -10.75 -12.86 27.76
CA ALA A 158 -10.62 -14.30 27.55
C ALA A 158 -9.39 -14.66 26.70
N ILE A 159 -9.11 -13.89 25.64
CA ILE A 159 -7.92 -14.03 24.80
C ILE A 159 -6.64 -13.74 25.59
N GLU A 160 -6.60 -12.64 26.33
CA GLU A 160 -5.45 -12.29 27.18
C GLU A 160 -5.18 -13.34 28.24
N THR A 161 -6.23 -13.94 28.81
CA THR A 161 -6.10 -15.05 29.74
C THR A 161 -5.49 -16.28 29.05
N LEU A 162 -5.95 -16.69 27.86
CA LEU A 162 -5.35 -17.83 27.13
C LEU A 162 -3.86 -17.63 26.82
N ARG A 163 -3.44 -16.39 26.51
CA ARG A 163 -2.04 -16.04 26.22
C ARG A 163 -1.10 -16.18 27.42
N GLN A 164 -1.62 -16.34 28.63
CA GLN A 164 -0.83 -16.60 29.84
C GLN A 164 -0.45 -18.09 30.01
N ILE A 165 -0.97 -19.00 29.17
CA ILE A 165 -0.58 -20.42 29.19
C ILE A 165 0.87 -20.55 28.68
N PRO A 166 1.80 -21.11 29.48
CA PRO A 166 3.21 -21.21 29.09
C PRO A 166 3.41 -22.05 27.82
N PRO A 167 4.36 -21.70 26.92
CA PRO A 167 4.58 -22.42 25.67
C PRO A 167 5.11 -23.85 25.84
N THR A 168 5.52 -24.21 27.05
CA THR A 168 5.93 -25.57 27.45
C THR A 168 4.79 -26.43 27.99
N SER A 169 3.57 -25.88 28.10
CA SER A 169 2.38 -26.63 28.52
C SER A 169 1.86 -27.52 27.39
N PHE A 170 1.24 -28.65 27.75
CA PHE A 170 0.50 -29.48 26.81
C PHE A 170 -0.74 -28.77 26.20
N LEU A 171 -1.27 -27.74 26.87
CA LEU A 171 -2.43 -26.96 26.42
C LEU A 171 -2.10 -25.86 25.40
N THR A 172 -0.81 -25.57 25.14
CA THR A 172 -0.37 -24.44 24.31
C THR A 172 -1.05 -24.39 22.93
N ASN A 173 -1.04 -25.50 22.18
CA ASN A 173 -1.63 -25.55 20.84
C ASN A 173 -3.14 -25.31 20.87
N GLN A 174 -3.83 -25.91 21.84
CA GLN A 174 -5.28 -25.69 22.04
C GLN A 174 -5.58 -24.24 22.45
N ALA A 175 -4.67 -23.57 23.17
CA ALA A 175 -4.81 -22.19 23.60
C ALA A 175 -4.64 -21.21 22.44
N ILE A 176 -3.75 -21.53 21.49
CA ILE A 176 -3.59 -20.81 20.22
C ILE A 176 -4.86 -20.98 19.37
N GLU A 177 -5.35 -22.20 19.18
CA GLU A 177 -6.60 -22.48 18.46
C GLU A 177 -7.81 -21.73 19.06
N LYS A 178 -7.98 -21.78 20.39
CA LYS A 178 -9.05 -21.03 21.08
C LYS A 178 -8.85 -19.52 21.06
N THR A 179 -7.62 -19.02 21.01
CA THR A 179 -7.35 -17.59 20.81
C THR A 179 -7.89 -17.12 19.45
N ILE A 180 -7.64 -17.88 18.38
CA ILE A 180 -8.13 -17.57 17.03
C ILE A 180 -9.67 -17.63 16.98
N GLU A 181 -10.28 -18.64 17.61
CA GLU A 181 -11.75 -18.74 17.73
C GLU A 181 -12.34 -17.51 18.46
N TYR A 182 -11.74 -17.10 19.58
CA TYR A 182 -12.22 -15.96 20.35
C TYR A 182 -12.00 -14.63 19.62
N GLN A 183 -10.94 -14.49 18.81
CA GLN A 183 -10.76 -13.33 17.92
C GLN A 183 -11.90 -13.22 16.89
N GLY A 184 -12.42 -14.34 16.39
CA GLY A 184 -13.63 -14.36 15.55
C GLY A 184 -14.86 -13.82 16.29
N TYR A 185 -15.04 -14.17 17.57
CA TYR A 185 -16.14 -13.63 18.37
C TYR A 185 -15.97 -12.15 18.76
N VAL A 186 -14.73 -11.66 18.94
CA VAL A 186 -14.47 -10.21 19.07
C VAL A 186 -14.94 -9.48 17.80
N ALA A 187 -14.66 -9.99 16.61
CA ALA A 187 -15.08 -9.36 15.35
C ALA A 187 -16.61 -9.27 15.24
N VAL A 188 -17.35 -10.32 15.63
CA VAL A 188 -18.81 -10.30 15.70
C VAL A 188 -19.33 -9.27 16.72
N ALA A 189 -18.76 -9.24 17.93
CA ALA A 189 -19.15 -8.26 18.94
C ALA A 189 -18.88 -6.81 18.52
N ASN A 190 -17.77 -6.55 17.82
CA ASN A 190 -17.44 -5.26 17.24
C ASN A 190 -18.45 -4.83 16.17
N TYR A 191 -18.84 -5.76 15.29
CA TYR A 191 -19.82 -5.50 14.23
C TYR A 191 -21.19 -5.11 14.81
N GLU A 192 -21.72 -5.91 15.75
CA GLU A 192 -23.00 -5.60 16.40
C GLU A 192 -22.97 -4.28 17.20
N LEU A 193 -21.83 -3.96 17.82
CA LEU A 193 -21.59 -2.68 18.50
C LEU A 193 -21.64 -1.50 17.51
N GLN A 194 -21.04 -1.64 16.32
CA GLN A 194 -21.04 -0.62 15.27
C GLN A 194 -22.44 -0.45 14.65
N VAL A 195 -23.17 -1.54 14.40
CA VAL A 195 -24.56 -1.49 13.92
C VAL A 195 -25.48 -0.82 14.94
N ALA A 196 -25.30 -1.10 16.24
CA ALA A 196 -26.07 -0.43 17.29
C ALA A 196 -25.78 1.08 17.36
N ARG A 197 -24.51 1.49 17.21
CA ARG A 197 -24.08 2.90 17.20
C ARG A 197 -24.62 3.66 15.98
N SER A 198 -24.50 3.12 14.77
CA SER A 198 -24.95 3.79 13.54
C SER A 198 -26.47 4.00 13.50
N ILE A 199 -27.25 3.05 14.04
CA ILE A 199 -28.71 3.21 14.18
C ILE A 199 -29.05 4.32 15.20
N GLU A 200 -28.29 4.48 16.28
CA GLU A 200 -28.51 5.58 17.23
C GLU A 200 -28.12 6.94 16.64
N GLU A 201 -27.04 7.01 15.86
CA GLU A 201 -26.64 8.21 15.13
C GLU A 201 -27.66 8.61 14.05
N ASN A 202 -28.20 7.64 13.30
CA ASN A 202 -29.26 7.89 12.32
C ASN A 202 -30.55 8.39 12.99
N LYS A 203 -30.95 7.84 14.15
CA LYS A 203 -32.06 8.38 14.93
C LYS A 203 -31.81 9.82 15.40
N LYS A 204 -30.60 10.14 15.85
CA LYS A 204 -30.23 11.51 16.23
C LYS A 204 -30.29 12.46 15.02
N ARG A 205 -29.88 12.01 13.83
CA ARG A 205 -30.06 12.77 12.58
C ARG A 205 -31.54 13.00 12.24
N GLU A 206 -32.37 11.95 12.30
CA GLU A 206 -33.82 12.05 12.07
C GLU A 206 -34.56 12.94 13.10
N GLU A 207 -34.08 13.02 14.35
CA GLU A 207 -34.61 13.94 15.36
C GLU A 207 -34.15 15.40 15.16
N ILE A 208 -32.97 15.62 14.56
CA ILE A 208 -32.44 16.94 14.19
C ILE A 208 -33.08 17.47 12.89
N GLU A 209 -33.44 16.61 11.95
CA GLU A 209 -34.04 16.96 10.64
C GLU A 209 -35.58 17.15 10.66
N LYS A 210 -36.17 17.59 11.78
CA LYS A 210 -37.55 18.10 11.76
C LYS A 210 -37.57 19.52 11.17
N PRO A 211 -38.23 19.75 10.01
CA PRO A 211 -38.11 21.02 9.31
C PRO A 211 -38.83 22.17 10.04
N PRO A 212 -38.22 23.35 10.16
CA PRO A 212 -38.94 24.58 10.40
C PRO A 212 -39.93 24.82 9.24
N LYS A 213 -41.12 25.33 9.54
CA LYS A 213 -42.13 25.63 8.51
C LYS A 213 -41.56 26.63 7.50
N ALA A 214 -41.69 26.30 6.21
CA ALA A 214 -41.21 27.13 5.13
C ALA A 214 -41.96 28.49 5.08
N ASN A 215 -41.22 29.58 5.32
CA ASN A 215 -41.63 30.90 4.85
C ASN A 215 -41.08 31.09 3.43
N ILE A 216 -41.98 31.11 2.45
CA ILE A 216 -41.65 31.41 1.06
C ILE A 216 -41.29 32.89 0.97
N VAL A 217 -40.00 33.20 0.79
CA VAL A 217 -39.54 34.51 0.35
C VAL A 217 -39.22 34.40 -1.13
N GLN A 218 -39.93 35.20 -1.94
CA GLN A 218 -39.74 35.23 -3.39
C GLN A 218 -38.33 35.73 -3.71
N THR A 219 -37.54 34.93 -4.42
CA THR A 219 -36.30 35.38 -5.05
C THR A 219 -36.64 36.35 -6.17
N THR A 220 -36.26 37.61 -6.01
CA THR A 220 -36.37 38.63 -7.06
C THR A 220 -35.43 38.29 -8.23
N ASN A 221 -35.97 38.34 -9.44
CA ASN A 221 -35.17 38.25 -10.66
C ASN A 221 -34.19 39.43 -10.72
N ILE A 222 -32.90 39.17 -10.54
CA ILE A 222 -31.85 40.12 -10.90
C ILE A 222 -31.56 39.91 -12.39
N ALA A 223 -31.86 40.92 -13.20
CA ALA A 223 -31.61 40.91 -14.64
C ALA A 223 -30.10 40.76 -14.94
N PRO A 224 -29.72 40.15 -16.07
CA PRO A 224 -28.32 40.06 -16.48
C PRO A 224 -27.72 41.47 -16.61
N GLN A 225 -26.64 41.73 -15.86
CA GLN A 225 -25.92 42.99 -16.01
C GLN A 225 -25.22 43.02 -17.37
N ASN A 226 -25.28 44.17 -18.03
CA ASN A 226 -24.59 44.42 -19.30
C ASN A 226 -23.08 44.17 -19.16
N ILE A 227 -22.61 43.06 -19.72
CA ILE A 227 -21.19 42.84 -20.00
C ILE A 227 -20.83 43.78 -21.15
N GLN A 228 -20.04 44.81 -20.88
CA GLN A 228 -19.46 45.61 -21.96
C GLN A 228 -18.43 44.76 -22.72
N PRO A 229 -18.37 44.85 -24.06
CA PRO A 229 -17.35 44.16 -24.84
C PRO A 229 -15.98 44.75 -24.49
N VAL A 230 -15.15 43.97 -23.81
CA VAL A 230 -13.74 44.30 -23.58
C VAL A 230 -13.04 44.35 -24.94
N SER A 231 -12.22 45.38 -25.16
CA SER A 231 -11.41 45.51 -26.38
C SER A 231 -10.45 44.34 -26.50
N LEU A 232 -10.75 43.38 -27.39
CA LEU A 232 -9.95 42.17 -27.59
C LEU A 232 -8.59 42.46 -28.24
N THR A 233 -8.41 43.60 -28.90
CA THR A 233 -7.16 43.98 -29.56
C THR A 233 -6.17 44.60 -28.55
N PRO A 234 -4.89 44.17 -28.52
CA PRO A 234 -3.84 44.82 -27.75
C PRO A 234 -3.72 46.32 -28.08
N PRO A 235 -3.23 47.17 -27.16
CA PRO A 235 -2.94 48.55 -27.48
C PRO A 235 -1.94 48.62 -28.65
N ALA A 236 -2.23 49.42 -29.68
CA ALA A 236 -1.47 49.40 -30.93
C ALA A 236 0.06 49.48 -30.72
N GLY A 237 0.79 48.43 -31.11
CA GLY A 237 2.24 48.32 -30.92
C GLY A 237 2.72 48.01 -29.49
N PHE A 238 1.84 47.52 -28.62
CA PHE A 238 2.13 46.96 -27.30
C PHE A 238 1.41 45.60 -27.23
N SER A 239 2.08 44.53 -27.60
CA SER A 239 1.49 43.19 -27.70
C SER A 239 2.12 42.28 -26.65
N PHE A 240 1.30 41.73 -25.75
CA PHE A 240 1.74 40.85 -24.67
C PHE A 240 1.08 39.47 -24.85
N LEU A 241 1.88 38.46 -25.22
CA LEU A 241 1.41 37.15 -25.69
C LEU A 241 2.13 36.01 -24.96
N GLY A 242 1.48 34.86 -24.88
CA GLY A 242 2.09 33.58 -24.47
C GLY A 242 1.40 32.45 -25.25
N ASP A 243 1.99 31.25 -25.26
CA ASP A 243 1.54 30.11 -26.07
C ASP A 243 0.13 29.60 -25.68
N THR A 244 -0.91 30.16 -26.30
CA THR A 244 -2.33 29.86 -26.02
C THR A 244 -2.83 28.62 -26.75
N ASN A 245 -2.28 28.36 -27.94
CA ASN A 245 -2.69 27.27 -28.83
C ASN A 245 -1.97 25.95 -28.48
N ARG A 246 -0.89 26.03 -27.68
CA ARG A 246 -0.04 24.95 -27.16
C ARG A 246 0.76 24.24 -28.26
N ASP A 247 1.36 25.03 -29.15
CA ASP A 247 2.29 24.59 -30.19
C ASP A 247 3.78 24.91 -29.90
N SER A 248 4.06 25.54 -28.75
CA SER A 248 5.40 25.96 -28.28
C SER A 248 6.03 27.13 -29.05
N ILE A 249 5.25 27.85 -29.85
CA ILE A 249 5.60 29.10 -30.50
C ILE A 249 4.71 30.20 -29.91
N VAL A 250 5.25 31.41 -29.74
CA VAL A 250 4.47 32.58 -29.32
C VAL A 250 4.39 33.55 -30.49
N ASP A 251 3.25 33.60 -31.17
CA ASP A 251 3.05 34.43 -32.36
C ASP A 251 1.65 35.09 -32.44
N GLU A 252 1.34 35.71 -33.58
CA GLU A 252 0.10 36.46 -33.78
C GLU A 252 -1.18 35.60 -33.64
N GLN A 253 -1.07 34.28 -33.77
CA GLN A 253 -2.17 33.33 -33.55
C GLN A 253 -2.62 33.31 -32.08
N ASP A 254 -1.74 33.68 -31.14
CA ASP A 254 -2.04 33.72 -29.70
C ASP A 254 -2.80 34.96 -29.25
N GLU A 255 -2.91 35.99 -30.09
CA GLU A 255 -3.62 37.22 -29.74
C GLU A 255 -5.09 36.94 -29.40
N LEU A 256 -5.68 35.96 -30.11
CA LEU A 256 -7.05 35.51 -29.92
C LEU A 256 -7.14 34.51 -28.75
N GLY A 257 -7.52 35.03 -27.59
CA GLY A 257 -7.75 34.21 -26.40
C GLY A 257 -6.65 34.29 -25.35
N ARG A 258 -5.64 35.17 -25.52
CA ARG A 258 -4.60 35.44 -24.51
C ARG A 258 -5.12 35.75 -23.10
N GLU A 259 -6.31 36.33 -22.96
CA GLU A 259 -6.96 36.60 -21.65
C GLU A 259 -7.87 35.45 -21.15
N GLN A 260 -7.92 34.32 -21.87
CA GLN A 260 -8.73 33.15 -21.55
C GLN A 260 -7.87 31.95 -21.16
N TRP A 261 -8.38 31.13 -20.24
CA TRP A 261 -7.70 29.90 -19.83
C TRP A 261 -8.70 28.82 -19.45
N SER A 262 -8.38 27.59 -19.84
CA SER A 262 -9.08 26.35 -19.52
C SER A 262 -8.09 25.19 -19.58
N LEU A 263 -8.52 23.99 -19.17
CA LEU A 263 -7.70 22.79 -19.40
C LEU A 263 -7.45 22.49 -20.89
N SER A 264 -8.26 23.01 -21.83
CA SER A 264 -8.10 22.72 -23.27
C SER A 264 -7.43 23.84 -24.08
N ASN A 265 -7.51 25.11 -23.62
CA ASN A 265 -7.03 26.30 -24.37
C ASN A 265 -6.43 27.35 -23.42
N GLY A 266 -5.52 28.20 -23.92
CA GLY A 266 -4.83 29.25 -23.17
C GLY A 266 -3.52 28.75 -22.57
N ALA A 267 -2.60 29.65 -22.23
CA ALA A 267 -1.23 29.27 -21.91
C ALA A 267 -1.10 28.43 -20.64
N LEU A 268 -0.25 27.39 -20.71
CA LEU A 268 0.08 26.54 -19.58
C LEU A 268 1.31 27.09 -18.84
N ILE A 269 1.38 26.79 -17.54
CA ILE A 269 2.59 26.95 -16.72
C ILE A 269 2.93 25.59 -16.12
N LEU A 270 4.20 25.20 -16.14
CA LEU A 270 4.66 23.96 -15.50
C LEU A 270 5.05 24.23 -14.04
N PHE A 271 4.80 23.26 -13.16
CA PHE A 271 5.42 23.24 -11.83
C PHE A 271 6.83 22.65 -11.97
N ASN A 272 7.85 23.52 -12.00
CA ASN A 272 9.24 23.19 -12.27
C ASN A 272 9.93 22.54 -11.06
N ASN A 273 9.49 21.31 -10.73
CA ASN A 273 9.79 20.62 -9.47
C ASN A 273 10.79 19.45 -9.60
N ASN A 274 11.41 19.33 -10.77
CA ASN A 274 12.60 18.54 -11.05
C ASN A 274 13.86 19.22 -10.47
N ASP A 275 15.00 18.52 -10.59
CA ASP A 275 16.34 18.97 -10.18
C ASP A 275 17.26 18.75 -11.39
N ASP A 276 17.20 19.70 -12.32
CA ASP A 276 17.71 19.50 -13.67
C ASP A 276 19.25 19.57 -13.75
N ASP A 277 19.87 20.28 -12.80
CA ASP A 277 21.32 20.39 -12.61
C ASP A 277 21.89 19.36 -11.61
N ARG A 278 21.03 18.65 -10.87
CA ARG A 278 21.36 17.60 -9.89
C ARG A 278 22.04 18.11 -8.61
N LYS A 279 21.77 19.35 -8.20
CA LYS A 279 22.22 19.94 -6.92
C LYS A 279 21.45 19.43 -5.70
N GLY A 280 20.33 18.73 -5.90
CA GLY A 280 19.45 18.25 -4.82
C GLY A 280 18.44 19.30 -4.33
N ILE A 281 18.18 20.33 -5.13
CA ILE A 281 17.23 21.41 -4.86
C ILE A 281 16.33 21.53 -6.09
N ALA A 282 15.01 21.59 -5.89
CA ALA A 282 14.09 21.73 -7.02
C ALA A 282 14.22 23.12 -7.66
N ASP A 283 14.17 23.21 -8.99
CA ASP A 283 14.62 24.40 -9.72
C ASP A 283 13.80 25.67 -9.37
N TRP A 284 12.49 25.55 -9.15
CA TRP A 284 11.64 26.65 -8.66
C TRP A 284 12.10 27.31 -7.34
N GLN A 285 12.92 26.64 -6.53
CA GLN A 285 13.33 27.10 -5.20
C GLN A 285 14.48 28.09 -5.21
N ASP A 286 15.43 27.96 -6.14
CA ASP A 286 16.67 28.74 -6.11
C ASP A 286 16.60 30.08 -6.88
N ARG A 287 15.53 30.25 -7.67
CA ARG A 287 15.22 31.42 -8.51
C ARG A 287 16.30 31.73 -9.55
N LYS A 288 16.87 30.69 -10.16
CA LYS A 288 17.81 30.82 -11.28
C LYS A 288 17.34 29.91 -12.41
N VAL A 289 17.57 30.36 -13.64
CA VAL A 289 17.37 29.52 -14.82
C VAL A 289 18.74 29.05 -15.31
N ASN A 290 19.03 27.76 -15.28
CA ASN A 290 20.39 27.23 -15.46
C ASN A 290 20.52 26.00 -16.38
N GLY A 291 20.38 26.26 -17.68
CA GLY A 291 20.74 25.33 -18.75
C GLY A 291 19.54 24.95 -19.61
N ASP A 292 19.80 24.26 -20.72
CA ASP A 292 18.81 24.13 -21.80
C ASP A 292 17.54 23.38 -21.41
N ARG A 293 17.57 22.51 -20.38
CA ARG A 293 16.40 21.73 -19.98
C ARG A 293 15.45 22.51 -19.07
N ASP A 294 15.98 23.23 -18.09
CA ASP A 294 15.20 24.10 -17.22
C ASP A 294 14.61 25.29 -18.02
N ILE A 295 15.34 25.79 -19.03
CA ILE A 295 14.78 26.72 -20.04
C ILE A 295 13.55 26.13 -20.79
N GLN A 296 13.44 24.80 -20.94
CA GLN A 296 12.29 24.14 -21.56
C GLN A 296 11.11 23.94 -20.60
N ASP A 297 11.30 24.16 -19.30
CA ASP A 297 10.25 24.09 -18.28
C ASP A 297 9.57 25.46 -18.04
N LEU A 298 10.12 26.54 -18.60
CA LEU A 298 9.54 27.87 -18.59
C LEU A 298 8.45 28.04 -19.65
N ALA A 299 7.29 28.54 -19.24
CA ALA A 299 6.24 29.00 -20.15
C ALA A 299 6.69 30.28 -20.89
N PRO A 300 6.81 30.26 -22.23
CA PRO A 300 7.30 31.41 -22.98
C PRO A 300 6.25 32.52 -23.07
N ILE A 301 6.72 33.75 -22.96
CA ILE A 301 5.94 34.97 -23.15
C ILE A 301 6.74 35.93 -24.04
N SER A 302 6.05 36.58 -24.99
CA SER A 302 6.59 37.65 -25.83
C SER A 302 5.91 38.97 -25.49
N LEU A 303 6.71 40.02 -25.29
CA LEU A 303 6.25 41.40 -25.15
C LEU A 303 6.91 42.25 -26.24
N LYS A 304 6.14 42.58 -27.29
CA LYS A 304 6.62 43.37 -28.44
C LYS A 304 6.18 44.82 -28.33
N LEU A 305 7.15 45.74 -28.44
CA LEU A 305 6.98 47.18 -28.24
C LEU A 305 7.42 47.96 -29.49
N SER A 306 6.52 48.80 -30.03
CA SER A 306 6.86 49.72 -31.11
C SER A 306 7.64 50.95 -30.62
N GLU A 307 8.28 51.68 -31.55
CA GLU A 307 9.22 52.77 -31.26
C GLU A 307 8.69 53.89 -30.37
N LYS A 308 7.36 54.11 -30.33
CA LYS A 308 6.75 55.10 -29.43
C LYS A 308 7.00 54.82 -27.94
N PHE A 309 7.25 53.55 -27.60
CA PHE A 309 7.58 53.10 -26.24
C PHE A 309 9.07 53.21 -25.89
N ALA A 310 9.94 53.64 -26.81
CA ALA A 310 11.36 53.87 -26.50
C ALA A 310 11.53 54.77 -25.26
N ASN A 311 12.47 54.39 -24.38
CA ASN A 311 12.75 55.05 -23.10
C ASN A 311 11.55 55.09 -22.13
N SER A 312 10.61 54.13 -22.22
CA SER A 312 9.58 53.91 -21.19
C SER A 312 10.06 52.88 -20.17
N GLN A 313 9.62 52.99 -18.93
CA GLN A 313 9.79 51.92 -17.95
C GLN A 313 8.69 50.88 -18.15
N ILE A 314 9.06 49.61 -18.21
CA ILE A 314 8.12 48.49 -18.41
C ILE A 314 8.04 47.70 -17.12
N PHE A 315 6.83 47.50 -16.58
CA PHE A 315 6.59 46.76 -15.35
C PHE A 315 5.71 45.54 -15.60
N ILE A 316 5.97 44.46 -14.88
CA ILE A 316 5.12 43.27 -14.83
C ILE A 316 4.45 43.22 -13.45
N THR A 317 3.15 42.99 -13.40
CA THR A 317 2.44 42.65 -12.17
C THR A 317 1.65 41.36 -12.34
N ALA A 318 1.74 40.45 -11.37
CA ALA A 318 0.83 39.33 -11.25
C ALA A 318 -0.38 39.71 -10.38
N ASP A 319 -1.49 38.96 -10.50
CA ASP A 319 -2.58 39.05 -9.52
C ASP A 319 -2.12 38.57 -8.13
N SER A 320 -2.73 39.13 -7.08
CA SER A 320 -2.28 38.90 -5.70
C SER A 320 -2.31 37.45 -5.24
N ALA A 321 -3.15 36.60 -5.85
CA ALA A 321 -3.21 35.18 -5.52
C ALA A 321 -2.06 34.40 -6.19
N ALA A 322 -1.65 34.78 -7.40
CA ALA A 322 -0.54 34.14 -8.11
C ALA A 322 0.86 34.49 -7.56
N ILE A 323 1.08 35.71 -7.05
CA ILE A 323 2.40 36.21 -6.58
C ILE A 323 3.21 35.20 -5.73
N PRO A 324 2.67 34.52 -4.69
CA PRO A 324 3.44 33.56 -3.90
C PRO A 324 3.76 32.24 -4.63
N HIS A 325 3.06 31.92 -5.73
CA HIS A 325 3.05 30.60 -6.37
C HIS A 325 3.75 30.52 -7.74
N ILE A 326 4.33 31.62 -8.23
CA ILE A 326 5.12 31.63 -9.49
C ILE A 326 6.47 32.32 -9.31
N ASN A 327 7.41 32.03 -10.22
CA ASN A 327 8.52 32.92 -10.55
C ASN A 327 8.37 33.35 -12.02
N VAL A 328 8.86 34.55 -12.35
CA VAL A 328 8.90 35.08 -13.72
C VAL A 328 10.32 35.57 -13.98
N PHE A 329 10.88 35.23 -15.14
CA PHE A 329 12.22 35.61 -15.55
C PHE A 329 12.19 36.38 -16.86
N GLN A 330 13.10 37.33 -17.03
CA GLN A 330 13.37 38.01 -18.29
C GLN A 330 14.67 37.48 -18.89
N LYS A 331 14.67 37.21 -20.19
CA LYS A 331 15.91 36.92 -20.94
C LYS A 331 16.59 38.23 -21.34
N THR A 332 17.81 38.46 -20.88
CA THR A 332 18.66 39.62 -21.18
C THR A 332 19.97 39.17 -21.83
N ALA A 333 20.86 40.13 -22.14
CA ALA A 333 22.21 39.82 -22.63
C ALA A 333 23.07 39.05 -21.62
N ASP A 334 22.79 39.20 -20.32
CA ASP A 334 23.50 38.52 -19.23
C ASP A 334 22.87 37.15 -18.86
N GLY A 335 21.86 36.70 -19.62
CA GLY A 335 21.10 35.48 -19.36
C GLY A 335 19.70 35.75 -18.78
N TRP A 336 19.16 34.79 -18.04
CA TRP A 336 17.83 34.92 -17.43
C TRP A 336 17.93 35.59 -16.05
N GLN A 337 17.10 36.62 -15.83
CA GLN A 337 17.07 37.41 -14.59
C GLN A 337 15.67 37.39 -13.98
N ILE A 338 15.56 37.24 -12.66
CA ILE A 338 14.28 37.23 -11.93
C ILE A 338 13.56 38.60 -12.07
N VAL A 339 12.25 38.57 -12.30
CA VAL A 339 11.40 39.75 -12.48
C VAL A 339 10.65 40.11 -11.20
N ASN A 340 10.61 41.40 -10.89
CA ASN A 340 9.76 41.94 -9.82
C ASN A 340 8.29 41.98 -10.26
N ILE A 341 7.55 40.90 -9.98
CA ILE A 341 6.11 40.78 -10.31
C ILE A 341 5.17 41.57 -9.40
N SER A 342 5.70 42.46 -8.55
CA SER A 342 4.90 43.41 -7.75
C SER A 342 4.79 44.80 -8.40
N GLY A 343 5.48 45.03 -9.53
CA GLY A 343 5.47 46.31 -10.24
C GLY A 343 6.32 47.41 -9.60
N GLN A 344 7.22 47.06 -8.67
CA GLN A 344 8.10 48.01 -7.99
C GLN A 344 9.37 48.34 -8.80
N GLU A 345 9.87 47.39 -9.59
CA GLU A 345 11.09 47.52 -10.38
C GLU A 345 10.78 47.26 -11.86
N PRO A 346 11.32 48.06 -12.79
CA PRO A 346 11.10 47.86 -14.20
C PRO A 346 11.97 46.73 -14.76
N LEU A 347 11.50 46.13 -15.85
CA LEU A 347 12.29 45.25 -16.71
C LEU A 347 13.49 45.99 -17.32
N VAL A 348 14.50 45.23 -17.74
CA VAL A 348 15.52 45.73 -18.67
C VAL A 348 14.83 46.06 -19.98
N PHE A 349 14.94 47.30 -20.45
CA PHE A 349 14.20 47.73 -21.64
C PHE A 349 14.77 47.12 -22.93
N ASP A 350 13.91 46.43 -23.68
CA ASP A 350 14.11 46.06 -25.08
C ASP A 350 12.80 46.33 -25.84
N ARG A 351 12.80 46.30 -27.17
CA ARG A 351 11.58 46.26 -27.98
C ARG A 351 10.99 44.86 -28.11
N ASP A 352 11.84 43.83 -28.08
CA ASP A 352 11.46 42.42 -28.24
C ASP A 352 11.76 41.66 -26.94
N ILE A 353 10.97 41.92 -25.90
CA ILE A 353 11.17 41.35 -24.57
C ILE A 353 10.66 39.90 -24.55
N ILE A 354 11.50 38.98 -24.06
CA ILE A 354 11.16 37.57 -23.83
C ILE A 354 11.12 37.31 -22.33
N LEU A 355 10.00 36.78 -21.84
CA LEU A 355 9.86 36.30 -20.47
C LEU A 355 9.61 34.79 -20.43
N GLY A 356 9.90 34.18 -19.28
CA GLY A 356 9.63 32.78 -18.96
C GLY A 356 8.94 32.68 -17.60
N VAL A 357 7.94 31.80 -17.46
CA VAL A 357 7.17 31.64 -16.21
C VAL A 357 7.17 30.19 -15.76
N GLU A 358 7.42 29.98 -14.47
CA GLU A 358 7.27 28.69 -13.81
C GLU A 358 6.31 28.81 -12.61
N ALA A 359 5.63 27.72 -12.30
CA ALA A 359 4.86 27.57 -11.08
C ALA A 359 5.73 26.90 -10.01
N LYS A 360 5.40 27.19 -8.75
CA LYS A 360 6.08 26.70 -7.55
C LYS A 360 5.25 25.65 -6.80
N GLN A 361 4.06 25.34 -7.32
CA GLN A 361 3.18 24.28 -6.86
C GLN A 361 2.14 23.96 -7.93
N PHE A 362 1.51 22.79 -7.83
CA PHE A 362 0.25 22.52 -8.51
C PHE A 362 -0.90 23.35 -7.91
N ARG A 363 -2.01 23.42 -8.65
CA ARG A 363 -3.31 23.89 -8.16
C ARG A 363 -3.83 23.01 -7.03
N ASP A 364 -4.42 23.61 -6.01
CA ASP A 364 -4.93 22.94 -4.82
C ASP A 364 -6.24 23.61 -4.31
N ARG A 365 -6.62 23.35 -3.06
CA ARG A 365 -7.80 23.95 -2.41
C ARG A 365 -7.62 25.43 -2.02
N ASN A 366 -6.38 25.94 -2.00
CA ASN A 366 -6.03 27.29 -1.58
C ASN A 366 -5.81 28.22 -2.78
N TRP A 367 -5.27 27.68 -3.89
CA TRP A 367 -5.03 28.39 -5.14
C TRP A 367 -5.45 27.55 -6.34
N ASN A 368 -6.31 28.13 -7.18
CA ASN A 368 -6.90 27.47 -8.36
C ASN A 368 -5.91 27.27 -9.53
N GLY A 369 -4.63 27.64 -9.36
CA GLY A 369 -3.60 27.54 -10.39
C GLY A 369 -3.76 28.49 -11.57
N THR A 370 -4.60 29.52 -11.48
CA THR A 370 -4.72 30.56 -12.52
C THR A 370 -3.76 31.71 -12.21
N VAL A 371 -3.18 32.29 -13.27
CA VAL A 371 -2.32 33.47 -13.21
C VAL A 371 -2.83 34.52 -14.21
N ILE A 372 -2.91 35.77 -13.79
CA ILE A 372 -3.08 36.93 -14.67
C ILE A 372 -1.83 37.79 -14.57
N LEU A 373 -1.08 37.90 -15.65
CA LEU A 373 0.03 38.85 -15.77
C LEU A 373 -0.45 40.09 -16.52
N LYS A 374 -0.08 41.28 -16.01
CA LYS A 374 -0.24 42.57 -16.70
C LYS A 374 1.14 43.14 -17.01
N ALA A 375 1.40 43.44 -18.28
CA ALA A 375 2.52 44.28 -18.69
C ALA A 375 2.06 45.75 -18.76
N THR A 376 2.86 46.67 -18.22
CA THR A 376 2.51 48.10 -18.14
C THR A 376 3.68 48.97 -18.60
N ALA A 377 3.48 49.82 -19.60
CA ALA A 377 4.44 50.87 -19.99
C ALA A 377 4.14 52.18 -19.24
N VAL A 378 5.16 52.72 -18.58
CA VAL A 378 5.12 53.99 -17.85
C VAL A 378 6.14 54.96 -18.45
N LYS A 379 5.72 56.19 -18.72
CA LYS A 379 6.59 57.27 -19.21
C LYS A 379 6.25 58.56 -18.48
N ASN A 380 7.25 59.25 -17.96
CA ASN A 380 7.10 60.46 -17.12
C ASN A 380 6.10 60.25 -15.96
N GLY A 381 6.13 59.08 -15.30
CA GLY A 381 5.25 58.74 -14.18
C GLY A 381 3.79 58.45 -14.54
N LYS A 382 3.45 58.30 -15.83
CA LYS A 382 2.09 57.95 -16.28
C LYS A 382 2.09 56.64 -17.05
N GLU A 383 1.10 55.78 -16.78
CA GLU A 383 0.78 54.63 -17.62
C GLU A 383 0.36 55.12 -19.02
N ILE A 384 1.03 54.62 -20.06
CA ILE A 384 0.79 54.99 -21.47
C ILE A 384 0.29 53.82 -22.32
N ALA A 385 0.47 52.58 -21.85
CA ALA A 385 -0.19 51.38 -22.37
C ALA A 385 -0.11 50.26 -21.34
N SER A 386 -1.04 49.31 -21.45
CA SER A 386 -0.92 48.01 -20.79
C SER A 386 -1.71 46.94 -21.52
N ASP A 387 -1.27 45.70 -21.39
CA ASP A 387 -1.94 44.51 -21.93
C ASP A 387 -1.82 43.36 -20.92
N LYS A 388 -2.63 42.32 -21.08
CA LYS A 388 -2.75 41.22 -20.12
C LYS A 388 -2.78 39.87 -20.82
N ILE A 389 -2.27 38.88 -20.11
CA ILE A 389 -2.48 37.47 -20.44
C ILE A 389 -3.00 36.71 -19.22
N LYS A 390 -3.71 35.63 -19.49
CA LYS A 390 -4.20 34.67 -18.51
C LYS A 390 -3.60 33.30 -18.82
N MET A 391 -3.02 32.70 -17.80
CA MET A 391 -2.33 31.42 -17.88
C MET A 391 -2.82 30.52 -16.75
N GLY A 392 -2.42 29.26 -16.74
CA GLY A 392 -2.65 28.41 -15.59
C GLY A 392 -1.87 27.11 -15.57
N VAL A 393 -1.67 26.59 -14.37
CA VAL A 393 -0.76 25.49 -14.08
C VAL A 393 -1.27 24.18 -14.69
N SER A 394 -0.37 23.42 -15.33
CA SER A 394 -0.64 22.05 -15.77
C SER A 394 -1.12 21.23 -14.58
N PRO A 395 -2.22 20.46 -14.70
CA PRO A 395 -2.64 19.55 -13.64
C PRO A 395 -1.59 18.44 -13.43
N TRP A 396 -1.60 17.88 -12.23
CA TRP A 396 -0.98 16.58 -11.97
C TRP A 396 -1.95 15.47 -12.38
N ILE A 397 -1.42 14.41 -13.00
CA ILE A 397 -2.20 13.31 -13.58
C ILE A 397 -1.61 11.99 -13.08
N LEU A 398 -2.43 11.12 -12.45
CA LEU A 398 -1.99 9.77 -12.06
C LEU A 398 -1.78 8.89 -13.29
N SER A 399 -0.84 7.95 -13.21
CA SER A 399 -0.55 7.00 -14.28
C SER A 399 -1.30 5.68 -14.02
N PRO A 400 -2.16 5.18 -14.94
CA PRO A 400 -2.86 3.92 -14.71
C PRO A 400 -1.91 2.72 -14.73
N ASN A 401 -2.30 1.65 -14.04
CA ASN A 401 -1.56 0.39 -13.99
C ASN A 401 -1.34 -0.28 -15.37
N THR A 402 -2.06 0.15 -16.41
CA THR A 402 -1.87 -0.28 -17.81
C THR A 402 -0.85 0.56 -18.60
N ALA A 403 -0.37 1.68 -18.07
CA ALA A 403 0.60 2.53 -18.76
C ALA A 403 2.01 1.90 -18.76
N PRO A 404 2.83 2.11 -19.82
CA PRO A 404 4.18 1.57 -19.90
C PRO A 404 5.04 1.98 -18.70
N VAL A 405 5.85 1.06 -18.20
CA VAL A 405 6.78 1.29 -17.09
C VAL A 405 8.13 1.72 -17.62
N LYS A 406 8.76 2.71 -16.96
CA LYS A 406 10.15 3.16 -17.17
C LYS A 406 11.08 2.55 -16.11
N GLU A 407 10.65 2.57 -14.85
CA GLU A 407 11.44 2.18 -13.67
C GLU A 407 10.53 1.43 -12.68
N ILE A 408 11.01 0.32 -12.11
CA ILE A 408 10.36 -0.40 -10.99
C ILE A 408 11.24 -0.37 -9.75
N HIS A 409 10.63 -0.15 -8.59
CA HIS A 409 11.29 0.03 -7.31
C HIS A 409 10.96 -1.12 -6.36
N VAL A 410 11.97 -1.63 -5.64
CA VAL A 410 11.80 -2.63 -4.57
C VAL A 410 12.87 -2.44 -3.49
N SER A 411 12.50 -2.60 -2.22
CA SER A 411 13.46 -2.50 -1.10
C SER A 411 14.10 -3.87 -0.80
N ASP A 412 15.42 -3.90 -0.61
CA ASP A 412 16.15 -5.10 -0.17
C ASP A 412 15.86 -5.42 1.30
N ARG A 413 15.57 -6.69 1.58
CA ARG A 413 15.34 -7.26 2.93
C ARG A 413 16.31 -8.43 3.21
N GLY A 414 17.40 -8.49 2.46
CA GLY A 414 18.38 -9.56 2.47
C GLY A 414 17.72 -10.91 2.17
N VAL A 415 18.01 -11.90 3.00
CA VAL A 415 17.50 -13.27 2.85
C VAL A 415 15.96 -13.34 2.84
N ALA A 416 15.26 -12.36 3.43
CA ALA A 416 13.81 -12.39 3.57
C ALA A 416 13.05 -12.24 2.24
N ASN A 417 13.59 -11.49 1.28
CA ASN A 417 12.97 -11.27 -0.04
C ASN A 417 13.93 -11.46 -1.23
N SER A 418 15.11 -12.07 -1.02
CA SER A 418 16.10 -12.28 -2.08
C SER A 418 15.56 -13.06 -3.29
N GLU A 419 14.68 -14.04 -3.06
CA GLU A 419 14.01 -14.80 -4.13
C GLU A 419 13.02 -13.93 -4.91
N PHE A 420 12.20 -13.14 -4.22
CA PHE A 420 11.27 -12.17 -4.82
C PHE A 420 12.01 -11.19 -5.74
N ILE A 421 13.12 -10.61 -5.28
CA ILE A 421 13.97 -9.71 -6.07
C ILE A 421 14.61 -10.44 -7.26
N SER A 422 15.06 -11.68 -7.09
CA SER A 422 15.62 -12.49 -8.18
C SER A 422 14.58 -12.77 -9.28
N GLN A 423 13.34 -13.07 -8.90
CA GLN A 423 12.24 -13.33 -9.82
C GLN A 423 11.75 -12.04 -10.52
N ILE A 424 11.76 -10.89 -9.84
CA ILE A 424 11.54 -9.58 -10.48
C ILE A 424 12.60 -9.35 -11.57
N LYS A 425 13.89 -9.55 -11.27
CA LYS A 425 14.95 -9.41 -12.28
C LYS A 425 14.72 -10.32 -13.49
N GLN A 426 14.48 -11.61 -13.26
CA GLN A 426 14.23 -12.58 -14.32
C GLN A 426 13.03 -12.20 -15.21
N ALA A 427 11.94 -11.69 -14.62
CA ALA A 427 10.76 -11.29 -15.36
C ALA A 427 10.96 -9.96 -16.13
N ILE A 428 11.67 -9.00 -15.53
CA ILE A 428 11.69 -7.60 -15.98
C ILE A 428 12.92 -7.23 -16.83
N GLU A 429 14.09 -7.83 -16.62
CA GLU A 429 15.29 -7.58 -17.44
C GLU A 429 15.04 -7.69 -18.96
N PRO A 430 14.28 -8.69 -19.49
CA PRO A 430 13.97 -8.79 -20.92
C PRO A 430 13.12 -7.64 -21.48
N THR A 431 12.46 -6.84 -20.63
CA THR A 431 11.60 -5.73 -21.04
C THR A 431 12.36 -4.40 -21.22
N GLY A 432 13.63 -4.34 -20.81
CA GLY A 432 14.44 -3.10 -20.82
C GLY A 432 14.06 -2.08 -19.74
N VAL A 433 13.09 -2.38 -18.88
CA VAL A 433 12.71 -1.56 -17.72
C VAL A 433 13.84 -1.54 -16.70
N LYS A 434 14.13 -0.35 -16.16
CA LYS A 434 15.14 -0.18 -15.11
C LYS A 434 14.60 -0.69 -13.77
N ILE A 435 15.42 -1.44 -13.04
CA ILE A 435 15.10 -1.97 -11.71
C ILE A 435 15.94 -1.20 -10.68
N GLU A 436 15.31 -0.40 -9.84
CA GLU A 436 15.94 0.26 -8.70
C GLU A 436 15.73 -0.59 -7.44
N ILE A 437 16.83 -1.04 -6.83
CA ILE A 437 16.81 -1.78 -5.56
C ILE A 437 17.38 -0.87 -4.48
N SER A 438 16.56 -0.51 -3.50
CA SER A 438 16.97 0.38 -2.40
C SER A 438 17.28 -0.40 -1.13
N ASN A 439 18.22 0.10 -0.32
CA ASN A 439 18.41 -0.36 1.07
C ASN A 439 17.58 0.52 2.04
N ASP A 440 16.39 0.96 1.62
CA ASP A 440 15.50 1.79 2.43
C ASP A 440 14.88 0.94 3.56
N ASP A 441 14.56 1.52 4.71
CA ASP A 441 13.85 0.83 5.81
C ASP A 441 12.36 0.60 5.47
N LYS A 442 11.80 1.29 4.46
CA LYS A 442 10.40 1.16 4.01
C LYS A 442 10.09 -0.16 3.33
N VAL A 443 9.30 -1.02 3.98
CA VAL A 443 8.82 -2.30 3.41
C VAL A 443 7.82 -2.06 2.28
N TRP A 444 6.96 -1.06 2.43
CA TRP A 444 5.84 -0.77 1.55
C TRP A 444 6.10 0.49 0.72
N LEU A 445 6.56 0.32 -0.52
CA LEU A 445 6.93 1.45 -1.37
C LEU A 445 5.70 2.13 -1.98
N GLN A 446 4.68 1.36 -2.39
CA GLN A 446 3.41 1.87 -2.90
C GLN A 446 2.65 2.70 -1.86
N GLU A 447 2.75 2.32 -0.58
CA GLU A 447 2.02 3.03 0.48
C GLU A 447 2.54 4.45 0.70
N SER A 448 3.84 4.69 0.52
CA SER A 448 4.48 5.96 0.89
C SER A 448 4.27 7.09 -0.13
N GLN A 449 4.14 6.75 -1.42
CA GLN A 449 4.28 7.69 -2.54
C GLN A 449 3.56 7.21 -3.80
N GLU A 450 2.97 8.15 -4.54
CA GLU A 450 2.21 7.89 -5.76
C GLU A 450 2.81 8.69 -6.92
N ILE A 451 3.03 8.05 -8.08
CA ILE A 451 3.86 8.62 -9.16
C ILE A 451 3.00 8.95 -10.39
N GLY A 452 2.54 10.20 -10.40
CA GLY A 452 1.90 10.82 -11.54
C GLY A 452 2.89 11.50 -12.49
N TYR A 453 2.35 12.37 -13.34
CA TYR A 453 3.09 13.22 -14.26
C TYR A 453 2.36 14.55 -14.51
N ALA A 454 3.10 15.53 -15.03
CA ALA A 454 2.56 16.71 -15.69
C ALA A 454 2.92 16.66 -17.18
N GLN A 455 2.15 17.36 -18.01
CA GLN A 455 2.47 17.55 -19.43
C GLN A 455 2.63 19.03 -19.75
N PHE A 456 3.58 19.33 -20.62
CA PHE A 456 3.85 20.70 -21.05
C PHE A 456 4.04 20.76 -22.57
N PRO A 457 3.69 21.87 -23.25
CA PRO A 457 4.04 22.06 -24.65
C PRO A 457 5.57 22.00 -24.82
N ASP A 458 6.03 21.30 -25.86
CA ASP A 458 7.43 21.35 -26.28
C ASP A 458 7.52 21.24 -27.81
N LYS A 459 8.65 21.70 -28.37
CA LYS A 459 8.94 21.67 -29.81
C LYS A 459 8.90 20.27 -30.42
N SER A 460 9.09 19.21 -29.62
CA SER A 460 8.93 17.81 -30.05
C SER A 460 7.47 17.31 -30.01
N GLY A 461 6.54 18.11 -29.51
CA GLY A 461 5.10 17.85 -29.43
C GLY A 461 4.56 17.93 -28.01
N ILE A 462 5.15 17.18 -27.08
CA ILE A 462 4.86 17.25 -25.64
C ILE A 462 6.12 16.94 -24.81
N ARG A 463 6.30 17.65 -23.70
CA ARG A 463 7.17 17.26 -22.60
C ARG A 463 6.35 16.55 -21.52
N GLN A 464 6.90 15.51 -20.93
CA GLN A 464 6.33 14.81 -19.78
C GLN A 464 7.33 14.79 -18.64
N ILE A 465 6.92 15.22 -17.45
CA ILE A 465 7.74 15.14 -16.23
C ILE A 465 6.99 14.28 -15.24
N ASN A 466 7.61 13.20 -14.79
CA ASN A 466 7.05 12.41 -13.71
C ASN A 466 7.19 13.21 -12.40
N VAL A 467 6.16 13.18 -11.56
CA VAL A 467 6.17 13.90 -10.28
C VAL A 467 5.52 13.03 -9.21
N SER A 468 6.28 12.74 -8.16
CA SER A 468 5.83 11.94 -7.01
C SER A 468 5.09 12.80 -5.99
N LEU A 469 3.84 12.44 -5.70
CA LEU A 469 3.14 12.86 -4.50
C LEU A 469 3.59 11.98 -3.33
N LYS A 470 3.89 12.58 -2.18
CA LYS A 470 4.33 11.88 -0.96
C LYS A 470 3.32 11.98 0.17
N GLN A 471 3.32 11.00 1.07
CA GLN A 471 2.74 11.15 2.40
C GLN A 471 3.51 12.20 3.24
N PRO A 472 2.87 12.80 4.26
CA PRO A 472 3.47 13.89 5.01
C PRO A 472 4.58 13.42 5.96
N ASN A 473 5.57 14.29 6.19
CA ASN A 473 6.85 13.98 6.87
C ASN A 473 7.70 12.89 6.18
N GLU A 474 7.32 12.40 5.00
CA GLU A 474 8.13 11.39 4.33
C GLU A 474 9.44 11.97 3.81
N LYS A 475 10.53 11.50 4.42
CA LYS A 475 11.88 11.68 3.89
C LYS A 475 11.89 11.13 2.48
N ASN A 476 12.36 11.93 1.52
CA ASN A 476 12.55 11.48 0.14
C ASN A 476 13.37 10.18 0.15
N PRO A 477 12.82 9.04 -0.31
CA PRO A 477 13.62 7.88 -0.64
C PRO A 477 14.74 8.33 -1.56
N LYS A 478 15.99 8.05 -1.19
CA LYS A 478 17.12 8.38 -2.05
C LYS A 478 17.14 7.36 -3.20
N PRO A 479 17.02 7.75 -4.48
CA PRO A 479 16.99 9.12 -5.02
C PRO A 479 15.73 9.38 -5.86
N LEU A 480 14.66 9.98 -5.32
CA LEU A 480 13.46 10.31 -6.12
C LEU A 480 13.37 11.75 -6.60
N LEU A 481 14.13 12.69 -6.05
CA LEU A 481 14.42 13.92 -6.77
C LEU A 481 15.51 13.58 -7.80
N LYS A 482 15.13 13.51 -9.07
CA LYS A 482 16.03 13.27 -10.21
C LYS A 482 15.74 14.32 -11.29
N ARG A 483 16.65 14.39 -12.25
CA ARG A 483 16.55 15.23 -13.45
C ARG A 483 15.19 15.16 -14.18
N ASP A 484 14.58 13.98 -14.20
CA ASP A 484 13.31 13.70 -14.90
C ASP A 484 12.19 13.24 -13.93
N LEU A 485 12.36 13.48 -12.62
CA LEU A 485 11.39 13.10 -11.57
C LEU A 485 11.38 14.14 -10.43
N GLY A 486 10.28 14.89 -10.33
CA GLY A 486 10.03 15.83 -9.23
C GLY A 486 9.32 15.18 -8.03
N SER A 487 9.22 15.88 -6.90
CA SER A 487 8.50 15.36 -5.73
C SER A 487 7.91 16.43 -4.82
N PHE A 488 6.66 16.25 -4.36
CA PHE A 488 5.92 17.22 -3.54
C PHE A 488 5.05 16.56 -2.46
N GLU A 489 4.49 17.40 -1.59
CA GLU A 489 3.62 17.04 -0.47
C GLU A 489 2.45 18.03 -0.46
N ILE A 490 1.24 17.57 -0.11
CA ILE A 490 0.02 18.42 -0.14
C ILE A 490 -0.85 18.31 1.11
N SER A 491 -0.64 17.27 1.91
CA SER A 491 -1.40 16.99 3.13
C SER A 491 -0.58 17.24 4.38
N GLN A 492 -1.26 17.40 5.51
CA GLN A 492 -0.65 17.35 6.84
C GLN A 492 -0.86 15.98 7.51
N PRO A 493 0.04 15.59 8.46
CA PRO A 493 -0.17 14.40 9.27
C PRO A 493 -1.44 14.53 10.12
N ARG A 494 -2.16 13.41 10.30
CA ARG A 494 -3.35 13.36 11.15
C ARG A 494 -3.38 12.12 12.03
N THR A 495 -3.99 12.24 13.19
CA THR A 495 -4.21 11.09 14.09
C THR A 495 -5.41 10.28 13.60
N LEU A 496 -5.21 8.98 13.40
CA LEU A 496 -6.23 8.01 13.04
C LEU A 496 -6.35 6.98 14.16
N ASP A 497 -7.51 6.33 14.29
CA ASP A 497 -7.66 5.20 15.20
C ASP A 497 -6.97 3.95 14.63
N ASN A 498 -6.67 2.98 15.50
CA ASN A 498 -5.92 1.77 15.14
C ASN A 498 -6.56 0.93 14.03
N LEU A 499 -7.89 1.03 13.80
CA LEU A 499 -8.57 0.30 12.72
C LEU A 499 -8.48 1.03 11.38
N ASN A 500 -8.06 2.30 11.37
CA ASN A 500 -7.96 3.15 10.18
C ASN A 500 -6.54 3.70 9.97
N GLN A 501 -5.55 3.30 10.77
CA GLN A 501 -4.18 3.83 10.74
C GLN A 501 -3.46 3.77 9.36
N TRP A 502 -3.96 2.95 8.42
CA TRP A 502 -3.42 2.76 7.07
C TRP A 502 -4.29 3.35 5.94
N VAL A 503 -5.39 4.08 6.23
CA VAL A 503 -6.25 4.66 5.15
C VAL A 503 -5.54 5.75 4.33
N ASP A 504 -4.46 6.32 4.87
CA ASP A 504 -3.64 7.34 4.22
C ASP A 504 -2.49 6.77 3.36
N SER A 505 -2.30 5.45 3.38
CA SER A 505 -1.39 4.74 2.47
C SER A 505 -1.85 4.89 1.01
N TYR A 506 -0.93 5.09 0.07
CA TYR A 506 -1.27 5.33 -1.33
C TYR A 506 -1.55 4.07 -2.18
N GLY A 507 -1.44 2.86 -1.62
CA GLY A 507 -2.21 1.70 -2.13
C GLY A 507 -3.73 1.91 -2.03
N ASN A 508 -4.15 2.95 -1.31
CA ASN A 508 -5.53 3.43 -1.23
C ASN A 508 -5.86 4.53 -2.26
N LEU A 509 -4.96 4.84 -3.20
CA LEU A 509 -5.13 5.89 -4.22
C LEU A 509 -4.73 5.36 -5.60
N GLU A 510 -5.73 5.09 -6.45
CA GLU A 510 -5.53 4.40 -7.73
C GLU A 510 -6.27 5.10 -8.88
N VAL A 511 -5.96 4.72 -10.13
CA VAL A 511 -6.63 5.30 -11.31
C VAL A 511 -6.92 4.25 -12.39
N THR A 512 -8.09 4.35 -13.01
CA THR A 512 -8.44 3.50 -14.15
C THR A 512 -7.58 3.84 -15.38
N PRO A 513 -7.43 2.90 -16.34
CA PRO A 513 -7.08 3.24 -17.71
C PRO A 513 -8.04 4.27 -18.32
N PRO A 514 -7.74 4.88 -19.48
CA PRO A 514 -8.66 5.74 -20.21
C PRO A 514 -10.05 5.12 -20.37
N LEU A 515 -11.10 5.88 -20.03
CA LEU A 515 -12.50 5.49 -20.13
C LEU A 515 -13.25 6.40 -21.11
N PRO A 516 -14.42 6.00 -21.64
CA PRO A 516 -15.30 6.90 -22.37
C PRO A 516 -15.60 8.17 -21.54
N LYS A 517 -15.34 9.35 -22.12
CA LYS A 517 -15.39 10.70 -21.50
C LYS A 517 -14.28 11.03 -20.48
N TYR A 518 -13.45 10.06 -20.08
CA TYR A 518 -12.34 10.29 -19.14
C TYR A 518 -11.03 9.80 -19.79
N PRO A 519 -10.46 10.58 -20.73
CA PRO A 519 -9.30 10.17 -21.52
C PRO A 519 -8.04 9.96 -20.68
N MET A 520 -7.95 10.56 -19.50
CA MET A 520 -6.87 10.36 -18.52
C MET A 520 -7.22 9.32 -17.44
N GLY A 521 -8.35 8.61 -17.58
CA GLY A 521 -8.90 7.70 -16.57
C GLY A 521 -9.70 8.40 -15.46
N ARG A 522 -10.18 7.62 -14.49
CA ARG A 522 -10.85 8.12 -13.27
C ARG A 522 -10.13 7.64 -12.02
N VAL A 523 -9.88 8.56 -11.09
CA VAL A 523 -9.29 8.23 -9.79
C VAL A 523 -10.32 7.54 -8.90
N TYR A 524 -9.87 6.54 -8.14
CA TYR A 524 -10.66 5.88 -7.12
C TYR A 524 -9.83 5.62 -5.85
N TYR A 525 -10.49 5.60 -4.70
CA TYR A 525 -9.84 5.48 -3.39
C TYR A 525 -10.75 4.79 -2.37
N GLY A 526 -10.18 4.24 -1.31
CA GLY A 526 -10.94 3.52 -0.28
C GLY A 526 -11.43 4.40 0.86
N ASN A 527 -12.61 4.06 1.35
CA ASN A 527 -13.33 4.71 2.43
C ASN A 527 -13.89 3.64 3.36
N SER A 528 -13.51 3.68 4.64
CA SER A 528 -13.99 2.74 5.65
C SER A 528 -15.33 3.12 6.27
N GLY A 529 -15.96 4.19 5.79
CA GLY A 529 -17.18 4.79 6.35
C GLY A 529 -16.93 5.60 7.64
N THR A 530 -15.87 5.28 8.38
CA THR A 530 -15.37 6.06 9.53
C THR A 530 -14.15 6.91 9.18
N ALA A 531 -13.39 6.53 8.16
CA ALA A 531 -12.31 7.33 7.60
C ALA A 531 -12.19 7.15 6.08
N THR A 532 -12.08 8.28 5.37
CA THR A 532 -11.64 8.39 3.97
C THR A 532 -10.11 8.43 3.89
N LEU A 533 -9.52 8.15 2.72
CA LEU A 533 -8.19 8.69 2.35
C LEU A 533 -8.09 10.18 2.72
N ASN A 534 -6.91 10.64 3.14
CA ASN A 534 -6.62 11.99 3.61
C ASN A 534 -7.40 13.07 2.81
N PRO A 535 -8.32 13.82 3.44
CA PRO A 535 -9.18 14.78 2.72
C PRO A 535 -8.41 15.82 1.91
N GLU A 536 -7.20 16.18 2.33
CA GLU A 536 -6.36 17.17 1.65
C GLU A 536 -5.81 16.63 0.33
N VAL A 537 -5.48 15.32 0.30
CA VAL A 537 -5.13 14.60 -0.94
C VAL A 537 -6.37 14.45 -1.83
N VAL A 538 -7.51 14.03 -1.28
CA VAL A 538 -8.76 13.85 -2.05
C VAL A 538 -9.21 15.18 -2.68
N ASP A 539 -9.13 16.29 -1.96
CA ASP A 539 -9.43 17.61 -2.48
C ASP A 539 -8.37 18.10 -3.48
N PHE A 540 -7.10 17.78 -3.28
CA PHE A 540 -6.06 18.04 -4.28
C PHE A 540 -6.37 17.33 -5.62
N ILE A 541 -6.75 16.04 -5.60
CA ILE A 541 -7.13 15.31 -6.82
C ILE A 541 -8.36 15.95 -7.49
N LYS A 542 -9.43 16.22 -6.73
CA LYS A 542 -10.62 16.92 -7.26
C LYS A 542 -10.24 18.23 -7.94
N ASN A 543 -9.37 19.01 -7.31
CA ASN A 543 -8.91 20.28 -7.85
C ASN A 543 -8.11 20.11 -9.15
N GLN A 544 -7.45 18.98 -9.42
CA GLN A 544 -6.80 18.73 -10.73
C GLN A 544 -7.80 18.65 -11.89
N GLY A 545 -9.07 18.32 -11.62
CA GLY A 545 -10.20 18.49 -12.54
C GLY A 545 -10.10 17.76 -13.88
N ILE A 546 -9.22 16.76 -14.00
CA ILE A 546 -8.85 16.12 -15.26
C ILE A 546 -9.12 14.60 -15.28
N GLN A 547 -9.10 13.94 -14.12
CA GLN A 547 -9.41 12.51 -13.95
C GLN A 547 -10.79 12.31 -13.27
N GLY A 548 -11.73 13.22 -13.55
CA GLY A 548 -13.08 13.23 -12.99
C GLY A 548 -13.14 13.52 -11.49
N LEU A 549 -14.34 13.37 -10.91
CA LEU A 549 -14.48 13.31 -9.45
C LEU A 549 -14.03 11.93 -8.95
N PRO A 550 -13.13 11.86 -7.95
CA PRO A 550 -12.65 10.60 -7.38
C PRO A 550 -13.79 9.77 -6.79
N ILE A 551 -13.80 8.47 -7.08
CA ILE A 551 -14.81 7.53 -6.60
C ILE A 551 -14.35 6.89 -5.29
N ASP A 552 -15.20 6.91 -4.28
CA ASP A 552 -14.96 6.20 -3.03
C ASP A 552 -15.35 4.71 -3.15
N ILE A 553 -14.62 3.82 -2.47
CA ILE A 553 -14.86 2.37 -2.47
C ILE A 553 -14.94 1.88 -1.02
N ASP A 554 -15.90 1.00 -0.72
CA ASP A 554 -16.04 0.44 0.63
C ASP A 554 -14.88 -0.52 0.95
N THR A 555 -13.94 -0.01 1.75
CA THR A 555 -12.82 -0.78 2.30
C THR A 555 -12.98 -1.06 3.81
N SER A 556 -14.17 -0.82 4.38
CA SER A 556 -14.52 -0.95 5.81
C SER A 556 -14.35 -2.36 6.42
N TRP A 557 -14.10 -3.36 5.57
CA TRP A 557 -13.99 -4.77 5.94
C TRP A 557 -12.58 -5.35 5.74
N LEU A 558 -11.67 -4.61 5.10
CA LEU A 558 -10.27 -5.00 4.88
C LEU A 558 -9.40 -4.65 6.11
N LEU A 559 -8.25 -5.31 6.28
CA LEU A 559 -7.36 -5.00 7.40
C LEU A 559 -6.58 -3.70 7.18
N ILE A 560 -6.08 -3.49 5.96
CA ILE A 560 -5.22 -2.35 5.59
C ILE A 560 -6.05 -1.20 4.99
N ARG A 561 -7.31 -1.45 4.59
CA ARG A 561 -8.28 -0.46 4.07
C ARG A 561 -7.97 0.07 2.67
N ASN A 562 -7.05 -0.57 1.95
CA ASN A 562 -6.52 -0.08 0.68
C ASN A 562 -7.30 -0.69 -0.51
N VAL A 563 -7.38 0.02 -1.64
CA VAL A 563 -8.15 -0.45 -2.82
C VAL A 563 -7.37 -1.44 -3.68
N ASP A 564 -6.04 -1.38 -3.66
CA ASP A 564 -5.16 -2.35 -4.33
C ASP A 564 -5.27 -3.78 -3.74
N GLU A 565 -5.84 -3.94 -2.54
CA GLU A 565 -6.22 -5.22 -1.95
C GLU A 565 -7.36 -5.90 -2.73
N ILE A 566 -8.17 -5.15 -3.51
CA ILE A 566 -9.44 -5.66 -4.05
C ILE A 566 -9.65 -5.38 -5.54
N ILE A 567 -8.99 -4.39 -6.11
CA ILE A 567 -9.17 -3.90 -7.50
C ILE A 567 -7.79 -3.72 -8.15
N SER A 568 -7.64 -4.17 -9.40
CA SER A 568 -6.48 -3.84 -10.25
C SER A 568 -6.89 -3.80 -11.72
N PHE A 569 -6.22 -3.00 -12.55
CA PHE A 569 -6.42 -2.96 -14.00
C PHE A 569 -5.21 -3.47 -14.75
N ILE A 570 -5.41 -4.43 -15.65
CA ILE A 570 -4.34 -5.05 -16.45
C ILE A 570 -4.48 -4.76 -17.94
N PRO A 571 -3.36 -4.61 -18.68
CA PRO A 571 -3.40 -4.35 -20.11
C PRO A 571 -3.86 -5.61 -20.88
N ASN A 572 -4.42 -5.40 -22.07
CA ASN A 572 -4.78 -6.46 -23.00
C ASN A 572 -4.67 -5.98 -24.45
N ASN A 573 -4.66 -6.92 -25.39
CA ASN A 573 -4.51 -6.68 -26.83
C ASN A 573 -5.53 -5.73 -27.47
N SER A 574 -6.68 -5.45 -26.83
CA SER A 574 -7.70 -4.52 -27.35
C SER A 574 -7.53 -3.07 -26.89
N GLY A 575 -6.59 -2.79 -25.97
CA GLY A 575 -6.38 -1.47 -25.35
C GLY A 575 -7.53 -0.99 -24.45
N GLN A 576 -8.65 -1.72 -24.40
CA GLN A 576 -9.79 -1.43 -23.54
C GLN A 576 -9.47 -1.76 -22.08
N PRO A 577 -10.08 -1.08 -21.09
CA PRO A 577 -9.94 -1.43 -19.68
C PRO A 577 -10.34 -2.88 -19.41
N LEU A 578 -9.59 -3.55 -18.55
CA LEU A 578 -9.89 -4.88 -18.04
C LEU A 578 -9.61 -4.91 -16.53
N LEU A 579 -10.69 -5.03 -15.77
CA LEU A 579 -10.70 -5.01 -14.32
C LEU A 579 -10.46 -6.43 -13.78
N MET A 580 -9.45 -6.59 -12.93
CA MET A 580 -9.36 -7.69 -11.98
C MET A 580 -9.98 -7.26 -10.65
N ILE A 581 -10.84 -8.10 -10.08
CA ILE A 581 -11.47 -7.87 -8.78
C ILE A 581 -11.49 -9.18 -7.99
N VAL A 582 -11.25 -9.11 -6.68
CA VAL A 582 -11.25 -10.30 -5.82
C VAL A 582 -12.64 -10.95 -5.79
N SER A 583 -12.67 -12.29 -5.71
CA SER A 583 -13.90 -13.06 -5.52
C SER A 583 -13.72 -14.10 -4.39
N PRO A 584 -14.15 -13.75 -3.16
CA PRO A 584 -14.27 -14.68 -2.04
C PRO A 584 -15.05 -15.97 -2.37
N ALA A 585 -16.12 -15.86 -3.15
CA ALA A 585 -16.92 -17.03 -3.54
C ALA A 585 -16.19 -17.92 -4.57
N ALA A 586 -15.41 -17.35 -5.50
CA ALA A 586 -14.58 -18.15 -6.40
C ALA A 586 -13.44 -18.87 -5.66
N GLY A 587 -12.90 -18.27 -4.59
CA GLY A 587 -11.97 -18.94 -3.68
C GLY A 587 -12.59 -20.15 -2.97
N VAL A 588 -13.77 -19.97 -2.36
CA VAL A 588 -14.55 -21.07 -1.76
C VAL A 588 -14.86 -22.17 -2.79
N LYS A 589 -15.29 -21.80 -4.00
CA LYS A 589 -15.56 -22.74 -5.09
C LYS A 589 -14.32 -23.53 -5.50
N MET A 590 -13.14 -22.89 -5.53
CA MET A 590 -11.88 -23.58 -5.86
C MET A 590 -11.55 -24.70 -4.86
N LEU A 591 -11.78 -24.47 -3.56
CA LEU A 591 -11.62 -25.50 -2.54
C LEU A 591 -12.62 -26.66 -2.75
N GLN A 592 -13.88 -26.36 -3.08
CA GLN A 592 -14.89 -27.36 -3.40
C GLN A 592 -14.52 -28.19 -4.65
N GLU A 593 -13.99 -27.55 -5.69
CA GLU A 593 -13.48 -28.25 -6.89
C GLU A 593 -12.33 -29.21 -6.57
N LEU A 594 -11.39 -28.81 -5.70
CA LEU A 594 -10.29 -29.67 -5.27
C LEU A 594 -10.79 -30.89 -4.47
N ALA A 595 -11.71 -30.68 -3.52
CA ALA A 595 -12.32 -31.76 -2.74
C ALA A 595 -13.11 -32.74 -3.61
N ALA A 596 -13.91 -32.23 -4.57
CA ALA A 596 -14.68 -33.04 -5.51
C ALA A 596 -13.80 -33.89 -6.45
N LYS A 597 -12.58 -33.43 -6.75
CA LYS A 597 -11.55 -34.20 -7.48
C LYS A 597 -10.76 -35.19 -6.60
N GLY A 598 -11.10 -35.31 -5.32
CA GLY A 598 -10.45 -36.21 -4.36
C GLY A 598 -9.26 -35.60 -3.60
N TYR A 599 -8.85 -34.37 -3.91
CA TYR A 599 -7.67 -33.70 -3.35
C TYR A 599 -7.87 -33.11 -1.93
N ASN A 600 -8.69 -33.78 -1.12
CA ASN A 600 -9.05 -33.37 0.24
C ASN A 600 -7.83 -33.13 1.16
N ASN A 601 -6.81 -33.99 1.04
CA ASN A 601 -5.58 -33.90 1.84
C ASN A 601 -4.50 -33.01 1.22
N ALA A 602 -4.76 -32.34 0.08
CA ALA A 602 -3.78 -31.45 -0.51
C ALA A 602 -3.55 -30.22 0.38
N ILE A 603 -2.28 -29.86 0.57
CA ILE A 603 -1.86 -28.71 1.37
C ILE A 603 -2.06 -27.44 0.55
N ILE A 604 -2.67 -26.43 1.17
CA ILE A 604 -2.85 -25.07 0.66
C ILE A 604 -2.22 -24.07 1.66
N ASN A 605 -1.99 -22.84 1.20
CA ASN A 605 -1.25 -21.80 1.94
C ASN A 605 0.14 -22.31 2.34
N ARG A 606 0.81 -23.00 1.41
CA ARG A 606 2.07 -23.73 1.65
C ARG A 606 3.15 -22.81 2.23
N ASP A 607 3.81 -23.28 3.28
CA ASP A 607 4.83 -22.58 4.07
C ASP A 607 4.38 -21.28 4.76
N LEU A 608 3.09 -20.96 4.79
CA LEU A 608 2.55 -19.80 5.50
C LEU A 608 2.04 -20.16 6.90
N SER A 609 1.90 -19.17 7.76
CA SER A 609 1.23 -19.28 9.07
C SER A 609 -0.23 -19.76 8.96
N THR A 610 -0.87 -19.59 7.80
CA THR A 610 -2.22 -20.07 7.48
C THR A 610 -2.25 -21.45 6.78
N GLN A 611 -1.13 -22.18 6.73
CA GLN A 611 -1.04 -23.50 6.07
C GLN A 611 -2.09 -24.49 6.60
N THR A 612 -2.83 -25.11 5.68
CA THR A 612 -3.88 -26.08 6.01
C THR A 612 -4.12 -27.08 4.88
N THR A 613 -5.10 -27.98 5.02
CA THR A 613 -5.58 -28.83 3.93
C THR A 613 -6.90 -28.33 3.36
N VAL A 614 -7.20 -28.71 2.11
CA VAL A 614 -8.51 -28.44 1.47
C VAL A 614 -9.67 -28.91 2.35
N GLU A 615 -9.57 -30.13 2.93
CA GLU A 615 -10.61 -30.68 3.80
C GLU A 615 -10.79 -29.86 5.09
N THR A 616 -9.69 -29.49 5.76
CA THR A 616 -9.72 -28.68 6.99
C THR A 616 -10.32 -27.30 6.73
N ALA A 617 -9.96 -26.67 5.60
CA ALA A 617 -10.51 -25.38 5.19
C ALA A 617 -12.03 -25.45 4.94
N LEU A 618 -12.50 -26.46 4.22
CA LEU A 618 -13.93 -26.67 3.96
C LEU A 618 -14.73 -27.06 5.21
N LYS A 619 -14.12 -27.79 6.15
CA LYS A 619 -14.73 -28.12 7.45
C LYS A 619 -14.93 -26.88 8.34
N ASN A 620 -14.16 -25.82 8.13
CA ASN A 620 -14.31 -24.54 8.83
C ASN A 620 -15.50 -23.73 8.26
N LYS A 621 -16.71 -24.13 8.65
CA LYS A 621 -17.97 -23.50 8.19
C LYS A 621 -18.00 -21.98 8.39
N SER A 622 -17.43 -21.48 9.48
CA SER A 622 -17.37 -20.04 9.76
C SER A 622 -16.50 -19.28 8.75
N LEU A 623 -15.34 -19.82 8.37
CA LEU A 623 -14.48 -19.21 7.34
C LEU A 623 -15.16 -19.20 5.96
N ILE A 624 -15.85 -20.29 5.62
CA ILE A 624 -16.61 -20.39 4.37
C ILE A 624 -17.78 -19.41 4.36
N GLN A 625 -18.58 -19.34 5.42
CA GLN A 625 -19.70 -18.41 5.54
C GLN A 625 -19.24 -16.95 5.52
N HIS A 626 -18.15 -16.61 6.21
CA HIS A 626 -17.52 -15.28 6.17
C HIS A 626 -17.16 -14.87 4.74
N ASN A 627 -16.52 -15.76 3.98
CA ASN A 627 -16.15 -15.45 2.59
C ASN A 627 -17.37 -15.35 1.65
N LEU A 628 -18.39 -16.19 1.82
CA LEU A 628 -19.63 -16.06 1.05
C LEU A 628 -20.38 -14.76 1.37
N TYR A 629 -20.38 -14.34 2.64
CA TYR A 629 -20.90 -13.03 3.08
C TYR A 629 -20.11 -11.87 2.43
N LEU A 630 -18.78 -11.91 2.44
CA LEU A 630 -17.95 -10.88 1.78
C LEU A 630 -18.24 -10.77 0.27
N GLN A 631 -18.46 -11.89 -0.43
CA GLN A 631 -18.90 -11.82 -1.83
C GLN A 631 -20.26 -11.13 -1.94
N ALA A 632 -21.25 -11.57 -1.15
CA ALA A 632 -22.64 -11.12 -1.26
C ALA A 632 -22.81 -9.64 -0.88
N GLU A 633 -22.23 -9.21 0.23
CA GLU A 633 -22.51 -7.91 0.85
C GLU A 633 -21.44 -6.84 0.53
N LYS A 634 -20.24 -7.23 0.09
CA LYS A 634 -19.15 -6.29 -0.22
C LYS A 634 -18.78 -6.29 -1.71
N ILE A 635 -18.45 -7.45 -2.29
CA ILE A 635 -17.97 -7.51 -3.68
C ILE A 635 -19.10 -7.34 -4.70
N ASN A 636 -20.28 -7.93 -4.49
CA ASN A 636 -21.38 -7.80 -5.45
C ASN A 636 -21.92 -6.35 -5.58
N PRO A 637 -22.16 -5.58 -4.50
CA PRO A 637 -22.53 -4.17 -4.62
C PRO A 637 -21.42 -3.32 -5.24
N LEU A 638 -20.16 -3.62 -4.91
CA LEU A 638 -19.00 -2.97 -5.51
C LEU A 638 -18.96 -3.21 -7.03
N LEU A 639 -19.14 -4.45 -7.50
CA LEU A 639 -19.20 -4.79 -8.92
C LEU A 639 -20.21 -3.92 -9.69
N GLU A 640 -21.43 -3.73 -9.17
CA GLU A 640 -22.44 -2.89 -9.82
C GLU A 640 -22.08 -1.40 -9.79
N LYS A 641 -21.45 -0.91 -8.70
CA LYS A 641 -20.88 0.45 -8.64
C LYS A 641 -19.80 0.64 -9.70
N LEU A 642 -18.83 -0.28 -9.81
CA LEU A 642 -17.72 -0.17 -10.76
C LEU A 642 -18.19 -0.27 -12.21
N LYS A 643 -19.15 -1.17 -12.54
CA LYS A 643 -19.77 -1.21 -13.88
C LYS A 643 -20.39 0.12 -14.27
N THR A 644 -21.09 0.77 -13.33
CA THR A 644 -21.77 2.05 -13.55
C THR A 644 -20.77 3.20 -13.69
N GLU A 645 -19.87 3.37 -12.71
CA GLU A 645 -18.92 4.49 -12.65
C GLU A 645 -17.83 4.41 -13.73
N PHE A 646 -17.42 3.19 -14.12
CA PHE A 646 -16.38 2.95 -15.12
C PHE A 646 -16.92 2.54 -16.51
N GLN A 647 -18.25 2.45 -16.67
CA GLN A 647 -18.91 2.05 -17.92
C GLN A 647 -18.43 0.66 -18.43
N LEU A 648 -18.24 -0.30 -17.52
CA LEU A 648 -17.72 -1.64 -17.82
C LEU A 648 -18.83 -2.68 -17.99
N THR A 649 -18.64 -3.59 -18.94
CA THR A 649 -19.46 -4.79 -19.18
C THR A 649 -18.82 -6.04 -18.56
N ASN A 650 -19.59 -7.12 -18.39
CA ASN A 650 -19.12 -8.33 -17.72
C ASN A 650 -17.90 -9.00 -18.41
N ASP A 651 -17.74 -8.85 -19.72
CA ASP A 651 -16.56 -9.33 -20.48
C ASP A 651 -15.27 -8.55 -20.16
N ARG A 652 -15.37 -7.43 -19.44
CA ARG A 652 -14.26 -6.59 -18.98
C ARG A 652 -13.95 -6.75 -17.50
N ILE A 653 -14.47 -7.79 -16.86
CA ILE A 653 -14.30 -8.06 -15.43
C ILE A 653 -13.83 -9.51 -15.21
N ILE A 654 -12.63 -9.66 -14.67
CA ILE A 654 -12.08 -10.94 -14.20
C ILE A 654 -12.26 -11.01 -12.69
N GLN A 655 -13.12 -11.94 -12.25
CA GLN A 655 -13.25 -12.29 -10.83
C GLN A 655 -12.15 -13.28 -10.44
N VAL A 656 -11.16 -12.79 -9.69
CA VAL A 656 -9.97 -13.54 -9.28
C VAL A 656 -10.23 -14.28 -7.96
N PRO A 657 -10.03 -15.60 -7.89
CA PRO A 657 -10.23 -16.36 -6.65
C PRO A 657 -9.35 -15.86 -5.50
N ALA A 658 -10.02 -15.37 -4.45
CA ALA A 658 -9.39 -14.90 -3.22
C ALA A 658 -10.15 -15.49 -2.01
N MET A 659 -9.53 -15.47 -0.84
CA MET A 659 -10.23 -15.66 0.43
C MET A 659 -9.62 -14.75 1.50
N PHE A 660 -10.43 -14.34 2.46
CA PHE A 660 -10.05 -13.42 3.53
C PHE A 660 -10.29 -14.05 4.91
N GLY A 661 -9.43 -13.69 5.87
CA GLY A 661 -9.61 -14.00 7.28
C GLY A 661 -10.60 -13.05 7.96
N TYR A 662 -11.02 -13.39 9.18
CA TYR A 662 -12.07 -12.65 9.92
C TYR A 662 -11.74 -11.18 10.23
N SER A 663 -10.46 -10.80 10.19
CA SER A 663 -10.00 -9.41 10.40
C SER A 663 -9.75 -8.65 9.09
N GLY A 664 -10.17 -9.18 7.94
CA GLY A 664 -10.06 -8.50 6.66
C GLY A 664 -8.75 -8.66 5.91
N TYR A 665 -7.81 -9.49 6.38
CA TYR A 665 -6.56 -9.77 5.67
C TYR A 665 -6.74 -10.88 4.61
N ALA A 666 -5.97 -10.81 3.52
CA ALA A 666 -5.92 -11.87 2.51
C ALA A 666 -5.39 -13.18 3.14
N TRP A 667 -6.22 -14.24 3.14
CA TRP A 667 -5.92 -15.51 3.82
C TRP A 667 -4.81 -16.32 3.13
N TRP A 668 -4.67 -16.10 1.82
CA TRP A 668 -3.56 -16.53 0.97
C TRP A 668 -3.06 -15.33 0.13
N PRO A 669 -1.86 -15.41 -0.48
CA PRO A 669 -1.29 -14.33 -1.28
C PRO A 669 -2.23 -13.84 -2.37
N ASN A 670 -2.51 -12.54 -2.36
CA ASN A 670 -3.55 -11.96 -3.18
C ASN A 670 -3.04 -11.70 -4.60
N MET A 671 -3.64 -12.39 -5.57
CA MET A 671 -3.27 -12.28 -6.98
C MET A 671 -3.83 -11.03 -7.67
N VAL A 672 -4.77 -10.29 -7.05
CA VAL A 672 -5.22 -8.99 -7.57
C VAL A 672 -4.19 -7.90 -7.28
N ASN A 673 -3.58 -7.96 -6.09
CA ASN A 673 -2.48 -7.08 -5.66
C ASN A 673 -1.19 -7.44 -6.44
N SER A 674 -1.13 -6.96 -7.69
CA SER A 674 -0.21 -7.37 -8.74
C SER A 674 0.22 -6.18 -9.59
N VAL A 675 1.38 -6.29 -10.27
CA VAL A 675 1.97 -5.17 -11.02
C VAL A 675 2.12 -5.55 -12.49
N ALA A 676 1.49 -4.78 -13.38
CA ALA A 676 1.70 -4.92 -14.82
C ALA A 676 2.90 -4.06 -15.29
N VAL A 677 3.86 -4.71 -15.96
CA VAL A 677 5.13 -4.15 -16.43
C VAL A 677 5.39 -4.61 -17.87
N ASN A 678 5.09 -3.76 -18.86
CA ASN A 678 5.47 -3.94 -20.27
C ASN A 678 5.23 -5.36 -20.85
N GLY A 679 4.03 -5.90 -20.64
CA GLY A 679 3.63 -7.25 -21.11
C GLY A 679 3.90 -8.39 -20.12
N GLN A 680 4.55 -8.11 -19.00
CA GLN A 680 4.67 -9.01 -17.84
C GLN A 680 3.63 -8.62 -16.78
N LEU A 681 3.11 -9.61 -16.07
CA LEU A 681 2.31 -9.44 -14.86
C LEU A 681 3.04 -10.09 -13.69
N LEU A 682 3.45 -9.28 -12.72
CA LEU A 682 4.08 -9.71 -11.48
C LEU A 682 2.97 -9.99 -10.46
N VAL A 683 2.80 -11.27 -10.09
CA VAL A 683 1.68 -11.75 -9.28
C VAL A 683 2.20 -12.46 -8.05
N SER A 684 1.60 -12.18 -6.90
CA SER A 684 1.84 -12.89 -5.64
C SER A 684 1.63 -14.40 -5.80
N ASN A 685 2.58 -15.24 -5.40
CA ASN A 685 2.47 -16.69 -5.57
C ASN A 685 1.40 -17.23 -4.60
N PRO A 686 0.24 -17.72 -5.08
CA PRO A 686 -0.89 -18.07 -4.20
C PRO A 686 -0.62 -19.26 -3.27
N ARG A 687 0.48 -20.00 -3.46
CA ARG A 687 0.91 -21.12 -2.60
C ARG A 687 -0.24 -22.13 -2.37
N GLY A 688 -0.96 -22.46 -3.45
CA GLY A 688 -2.19 -23.26 -3.46
C GLY A 688 -1.96 -24.76 -3.24
N ALA A 689 -2.72 -25.61 -3.93
CA ALA A 689 -2.49 -27.06 -3.92
C ALA A 689 -1.52 -27.48 -5.05
N ILE A 690 -0.51 -28.31 -4.75
CA ILE A 690 0.29 -28.96 -5.80
C ILE A 690 -0.45 -30.20 -6.30
N ILE A 691 -0.87 -30.20 -7.56
CA ILE A 691 -1.57 -31.27 -8.26
C ILE A 691 -0.76 -31.63 -9.50
N GLU A 692 -0.40 -32.91 -9.67
CA GLU A 692 0.38 -33.40 -10.82
C GLU A 692 1.74 -32.67 -11.05
N GLY A 693 2.26 -32.03 -10.00
CA GLY A 693 3.51 -31.25 -10.04
C GLY A 693 3.33 -29.74 -10.18
N GLU A 694 2.12 -29.27 -10.50
CA GLU A 694 1.82 -27.84 -10.70
C GLU A 694 0.94 -27.25 -9.58
N ASP A 695 1.03 -25.93 -9.37
CA ASP A 695 0.13 -25.22 -8.46
C ASP A 695 -1.24 -24.97 -9.13
N TYR A 696 -2.29 -25.59 -8.59
CA TYR A 696 -3.65 -25.51 -9.12
C TYR A 696 -4.20 -24.09 -9.16
N THR A 697 -3.85 -23.26 -8.17
CA THR A 697 -4.33 -21.88 -8.06
C THR A 697 -3.62 -21.00 -9.10
N GLN A 698 -2.31 -21.19 -9.29
CA GLN A 698 -1.58 -20.55 -10.40
C GLN A 698 -2.16 -20.94 -11.77
N GLY A 699 -2.41 -22.24 -12.00
CA GLY A 699 -2.99 -22.75 -13.25
C GLY A 699 -4.35 -22.13 -13.54
N LYS A 700 -5.22 -22.02 -12.54
CA LYS A 700 -6.51 -21.33 -12.64
C LYS A 700 -6.37 -19.84 -12.94
N PHE A 701 -5.43 -19.15 -12.30
CA PHE A 701 -5.19 -17.73 -12.58
C PHE A 701 -4.66 -17.51 -14.01
N ARG A 702 -3.70 -18.32 -14.48
CA ARG A 702 -3.21 -18.30 -15.87
C ARG A 702 -4.37 -18.46 -16.86
N GLN A 703 -5.31 -19.38 -16.61
CA GLN A 703 -6.50 -19.57 -17.45
C GLN A 703 -7.41 -18.33 -17.50
N LEU A 704 -7.59 -17.62 -16.38
CA LEU A 704 -8.42 -16.41 -16.31
C LEU A 704 -7.83 -15.24 -17.12
N VAL A 705 -6.50 -15.05 -17.07
CA VAL A 705 -5.84 -13.93 -17.76
C VAL A 705 -5.27 -14.28 -19.14
N ALA A 706 -5.26 -15.55 -19.54
CA ALA A 706 -4.75 -15.99 -20.85
C ALA A 706 -5.29 -15.20 -22.06
N PRO A 707 -6.58 -14.78 -22.14
CA PRO A 707 -7.07 -13.98 -23.26
C PRO A 707 -6.40 -12.62 -23.45
N THR A 708 -5.68 -12.11 -22.44
CA THR A 708 -4.97 -10.82 -22.52
C THR A 708 -3.67 -10.89 -23.32
N GLY A 709 -3.05 -12.07 -23.41
CA GLY A 709 -1.68 -12.26 -23.90
C GLY A 709 -0.58 -11.87 -22.91
N ILE A 710 -0.91 -11.51 -21.66
CA ILE A 710 0.07 -11.10 -20.65
C ILE A 710 0.86 -12.30 -20.09
N ASN A 711 2.16 -12.12 -19.90
CA ASN A 711 3.04 -13.15 -19.33
C ASN A 711 2.97 -13.12 -17.80
N VAL A 712 2.43 -14.17 -17.18
CA VAL A 712 2.25 -14.24 -15.73
C VAL A 712 3.48 -14.80 -15.03
N ASN A 713 4.09 -14.00 -14.15
CA ASN A 713 5.22 -14.36 -13.31
C ASN A 713 4.77 -14.40 -11.85
N PHE A 714 4.81 -15.58 -11.22
CA PHE A 714 4.43 -15.73 -9.82
C PHE A 714 5.65 -15.54 -8.92
N LEU A 715 5.61 -14.52 -8.06
CA LEU A 715 6.71 -14.12 -7.19
C LEU A 715 6.57 -14.70 -5.78
N ASP A 716 7.67 -15.10 -5.13
CA ASP A 716 7.66 -15.53 -3.73
C ASP A 716 7.55 -14.33 -2.77
N ASP A 717 6.34 -13.83 -2.63
CA ASP A 717 5.99 -12.71 -1.76
C ASP A 717 5.73 -13.13 -0.29
N LYS A 718 6.14 -14.34 0.13
CA LYS A 718 5.85 -14.89 1.47
C LYS A 718 6.15 -13.91 2.61
N TYR A 719 7.29 -13.21 2.55
CA TYR A 719 7.68 -12.22 3.55
C TYR A 719 6.63 -11.11 3.70
N TYR A 720 6.12 -10.60 2.58
CA TYR A 720 5.09 -9.56 2.54
C TYR A 720 3.73 -10.11 2.99
N GLN A 721 3.34 -11.31 2.53
CA GLN A 721 2.08 -11.97 2.93
C GLN A 721 1.98 -12.18 4.44
N GLU A 722 3.08 -12.55 5.10
CA GLU A 722 3.07 -12.69 6.57
C GLU A 722 2.86 -11.34 7.27
N LEU A 723 3.35 -10.25 6.67
CA LEU A 723 3.14 -8.85 7.10
C LEU A 723 1.81 -8.24 6.62
N LYS A 724 0.97 -9.00 5.91
CA LYS A 724 -0.37 -8.63 5.41
C LYS A 724 -0.40 -7.65 4.23
N GLY A 725 0.68 -7.57 3.46
CA GLY A 725 0.72 -6.95 2.12
C GLY A 725 1.13 -7.97 1.05
N ASN A 726 1.16 -7.55 -0.21
CA ASN A 726 1.46 -8.44 -1.34
C ASN A 726 2.34 -7.73 -2.39
N THR A 727 2.46 -8.28 -3.60
CA THR A 727 3.41 -7.84 -4.64
C THR A 727 3.30 -6.36 -5.01
N HIS A 728 2.08 -5.82 -5.12
CA HIS A 728 1.88 -4.41 -5.46
C HIS A 728 2.32 -3.51 -4.28
N SER A 729 1.84 -3.79 -3.06
CA SER A 729 2.22 -3.05 -1.84
C SER A 729 3.74 -2.98 -1.62
N ALA A 730 4.47 -4.04 -1.98
CA ALA A 730 5.91 -4.20 -1.83
C ALA A 730 6.77 -3.43 -2.85
N THR A 731 6.18 -2.90 -3.93
CA THR A 731 6.90 -2.28 -5.05
C THR A 731 6.33 -0.89 -5.36
N ASN A 732 6.90 -0.18 -6.33
CA ASN A 732 6.32 1.04 -6.90
C ASN A 732 6.84 1.19 -8.35
N THR A 733 6.18 1.95 -9.22
CA THR A 733 6.56 2.10 -10.63
C THR A 733 6.53 3.54 -11.13
N VAL A 734 7.61 3.97 -11.79
CA VAL A 734 7.60 5.19 -12.62
C VAL A 734 7.06 4.81 -13.99
N ARG A 735 5.86 5.29 -14.33
CA ARG A 735 5.20 5.02 -15.60
C ARG A 735 5.36 6.18 -16.60
N GLN A 736 5.22 5.88 -17.88
CA GLN A 736 5.08 6.87 -18.94
C GLN A 736 3.67 7.48 -18.87
N GLY A 737 3.58 8.81 -19.01
CA GLY A 737 2.29 9.50 -19.10
C GLY A 737 1.63 9.28 -20.46
N GLU A 738 0.37 9.69 -20.59
CA GLU A 738 -0.38 9.56 -21.84
C GLU A 738 0.39 10.17 -23.03
N VAL A 739 0.54 9.41 -24.12
CA VAL A 739 1.38 9.82 -25.26
C VAL A 739 0.81 11.01 -26.02
N ASN A 740 -0.49 11.26 -25.86
CA ASN A 740 -1.16 12.42 -26.41
C ASN A 740 -1.21 13.59 -25.40
N PRO A 741 -1.11 14.84 -25.86
CA PRO A 741 -1.39 16.02 -25.03
C PRO A 741 -2.83 15.97 -24.50
N PHE A 742 -3.00 16.05 -23.18
CA PHE A 742 -4.30 15.95 -22.53
C PHE A 742 -5.30 16.95 -23.11
N TRP A 743 -4.82 18.17 -23.39
CA TRP A 743 -5.63 19.30 -23.86
C TRP A 743 -6.26 19.12 -25.24
N LYS A 744 -5.76 18.18 -26.07
CA LYS A 744 -6.38 17.83 -27.35
C LYS A 744 -7.48 16.75 -27.20
N ASN A 745 -7.51 16.03 -26.07
CA ASN A 745 -8.34 14.84 -25.87
C ASN A 745 -9.48 15.04 -24.86
N LEU A 746 -9.53 16.16 -24.13
CA LEU A 746 -10.62 16.42 -23.18
C LEU A 746 -11.98 16.57 -23.91
N PRO A 747 -13.09 16.07 -23.32
CA PRO A 747 -14.42 16.39 -23.81
C PRO A 747 -14.65 17.90 -23.87
N LYS A 748 -15.38 18.35 -24.89
CA LYS A 748 -15.86 19.74 -25.03
C LYS A 748 -17.11 19.98 -24.19
#